data_AF-A0A9C9S7P7-F1
#
_entry.id   AF-A0A9C9S7P7-F1
#
_cell.length_a   1.000
_cell.length_b   1.000
_cell.length_c   1.000
_cell.angle_alpha   90.00
_cell.angle_beta   90.00
_cell.angle_gamma   90.00
#
_symmetry.space_group_name_H-M   'P 1'
#
loop_
_entity.id
_entity.type
_entity.pdbx_description
1 polymer ?
#
loop_
_entity_poly.entity_id
_entity_poly.type
_entity_poly.pdbx_seq_one_letter_code
_entity_poly.pdbx_strand_id
1 'polypeptide(L)'
;MALLPGAGRGRSDLSGGRDKYHGQDHRSRTRLGIPGQHWKLGNPERRAVPSQGYRHRLEGEIAGFRLLPWGGTDVRPPRQLPVRSERQGRNHPPLHHARPAVRGPQGSALRGGDVCQPDKHIQDGQMRNGRGWFRSVLSLLAILLLPALSGQAQAAADRLERNSARECSMCHIRWVDEFKTEGTPDLLIDYPPTRQVANEMMCYSCHDGSVVDSRWRVWETSRHKTGEKPSDKITVPENYPLDSNGNIQCYTCHSAHGVEGGTDMATAIFLREPNVNSSMCRKCHQGKDRGPDEGSHPVDVEFPKFPEKILRAGGKAGTGKTVICESCHTPHGSTAEHFLVVPNEGEGSLTHSMLCETCHTVSPDINSEQVLRRFSHPVAVKLPREAELPERWDNGEEPYLGRGDTVNCRTCHSPHNGTPKNHLLTTKKRGDELCLTCHTSKKRIYGTRHDIAKKFPESENADGEKAAAKGTCRSCHFMHKGYGPKMWARRGAEATMEGVCLSCHSEGGMAEEKTTGRYSHPVGVKPQRIKQEGAALPLFTNKGRRDPEGKISCASCHDPHRWAPDSDDRGADSKEGDVNNSFLRKAGTPDGKLCKSCHASKWSVIGSKHDMGLMEPHSKNAKGQTIEESGVCGACHTPHNAKAEKLWARSPKHGEDSIERLCTSCHSKGREAERKTTGENSHPLGVRPDGRIARKSGLPYFTESGERDPNGNVSCATCHDVHRWEPGVAEGPGKRKIEGNRFNSFLRKPYDDTATLCASCHRENALVVGTDHDMNVTGPRSRNLNGETVEQSGVCGACHAVHNAFGSLLWVRGVGSGENRNEALCKGCHARRKVGSKKIIREPSHPMNKAVSDARPTLRRETSAFYEHARKDGKSTELPLFKPDGKRSRDGDITCPTCHNVHHWDPDEWSRGSGQKIEGDGGNSFLRKSNLPDSGLCATCHTWKRFVVGTDHDMSVTAPQQKNSLGQTVAQSGVCSACHEPHGSTAGGYLLWARKLGTGSDLPQEQVCLSCHSRGGIASDKVVTEFKHPRNVTITEQNHPGQNFYAPVYNKKGRKVDAGLLSCPTCHNPHIWSATRLGPGKGKPVEGNARNSFLRFRSRNNICRNCHGLDSLVRYKYFHSSRVRKKMHVYPKSGG
;
A
#
# COMPACT_ATOMS: atom_id res chain seq x y z
N MET A 1 -29.22 40.99 -24.50
CA MET A 1 -29.87 41.47 -25.74
C MET A 1 -28.79 41.67 -26.78
N ALA A 2 -28.99 41.16 -27.99
CA ALA A 2 -28.34 41.65 -29.19
C ALA A 2 -29.42 42.33 -30.04
N LEU A 3 -29.03 43.37 -30.79
CA LEU A 3 -29.86 44.23 -31.64
C LEU A 3 -28.98 44.56 -32.86
N LEU A 4 -29.41 44.63 -34.13
CA LEU A 4 -30.70 44.41 -34.82
C LEU A 4 -30.34 43.94 -36.27
N PRO A 5 -31.08 44.24 -37.36
CA PRO A 5 -32.29 43.54 -37.84
C PRO A 5 -32.19 43.01 -39.29
N GLY A 6 -33.28 42.41 -39.82
CA GLY A 6 -33.47 42.09 -41.25
C GLY A 6 -33.97 40.65 -41.47
N ALA A 7 -35.26 40.29 -41.48
CA ALA A 7 -36.43 40.76 -42.25
C ALA A 7 -36.57 40.07 -43.63
N GLY A 8 -37.57 39.19 -43.77
CA GLY A 8 -37.94 38.49 -45.01
C GLY A 8 -39.35 37.89 -44.92
N ARG A 9 -40.06 37.81 -46.06
CA ARG A 9 -41.42 37.23 -46.23
C ARG A 9 -41.29 35.84 -46.89
N GLY A 10 -42.29 34.94 -46.96
CA GLY A 10 -43.70 34.99 -46.58
C GLY A 10 -44.36 33.59 -46.69
N ARG A 11 -45.66 33.50 -47.01
CA ARG A 11 -46.38 32.24 -47.37
C ARG A 11 -46.20 31.96 -48.90
N SER A 12 -46.63 30.85 -49.54
CA SER A 12 -47.55 29.74 -49.20
C SER A 12 -47.37 28.51 -50.15
N ASP A 13 -48.16 27.45 -49.91
CA ASP A 13 -48.83 26.58 -50.91
C ASP A 13 -48.22 25.34 -51.62
N LEU A 14 -49.13 24.35 -51.75
CA LEU A 14 -49.38 23.33 -52.82
C LEU A 14 -48.53 22.06 -53.05
N SER A 15 -49.29 20.95 -53.24
CA SER A 15 -49.07 19.69 -54.01
C SER A 15 -47.84 18.76 -53.74
N GLY A 16 -47.85 17.47 -54.11
CA GLY A 16 -48.98 16.59 -54.50
C GLY A 16 -48.70 15.53 -55.60
N GLY A 17 -48.38 14.28 -55.21
CA GLY A 17 -48.27 13.06 -56.07
C GLY A 17 -47.71 11.88 -55.23
N ARG A 18 -48.10 10.59 -55.32
CA ARG A 18 -48.54 9.68 -56.42
C ARG A 18 -47.42 9.39 -57.43
N ASP A 19 -47.09 8.16 -57.85
CA ASP A 19 -47.65 6.78 -57.69
C ASP A 19 -46.48 5.76 -57.99
N LYS A 20 -46.52 4.39 -57.97
CA LYS A 20 -47.54 3.31 -57.89
C LYS A 20 -46.92 1.94 -57.44
N TYR A 21 -47.58 0.80 -57.77
CA TYR A 21 -47.24 -0.65 -57.79
C TYR A 21 -45.76 -1.14 -57.68
N HIS A 22 -45.44 -2.31 -57.10
CA HIS A 22 -46.08 -3.65 -57.19
C HIS A 22 -46.20 -4.41 -55.84
N GLY A 23 -46.83 -5.59 -55.84
CA GLY A 23 -46.77 -6.58 -54.75
C GLY A 23 -47.24 -7.97 -55.18
N GLN A 24 -47.06 -8.99 -54.32
CA GLN A 24 -47.75 -10.28 -54.40
C GLN A 24 -47.79 -11.01 -53.04
N ASP A 25 -48.72 -11.97 -52.90
CA ASP A 25 -49.02 -12.75 -51.68
C ASP A 25 -48.34 -14.12 -51.74
N HIS A 26 -47.97 -14.71 -50.59
CA HIS A 26 -47.84 -16.16 -50.47
C HIS A 26 -48.04 -16.65 -49.03
N ARG A 27 -49.01 -17.55 -48.87
CA ARG A 27 -49.42 -18.13 -47.58
C ARG A 27 -48.63 -19.39 -47.24
N SER A 28 -48.45 -19.64 -45.94
CA SER A 28 -48.59 -21.00 -45.38
C SER A 28 -49.07 -20.94 -43.91
N ARG A 29 -49.64 -22.05 -43.42
CA ARG A 29 -50.18 -22.22 -42.04
C ARG A 29 -49.17 -23.05 -41.23
N THR A 30 -49.06 -22.89 -39.91
CA THR A 30 -49.90 -23.59 -38.90
C THR A 30 -49.68 -22.96 -37.50
N ARG A 31 -50.75 -22.73 -36.69
CA ARG A 31 -51.20 -23.56 -35.52
C ARG A 31 -50.06 -23.92 -34.52
N LEU A 32 -50.17 -23.73 -33.19
CA LEU A 32 -51.28 -23.46 -32.24
C LEU A 32 -50.73 -22.83 -30.94
N GLY A 33 -51.56 -22.26 -30.05
CA GLY A 33 -51.22 -22.06 -28.61
C GLY A 33 -51.39 -20.65 -28.00
N ILE A 34 -52.52 -20.43 -27.32
CA ILE A 34 -52.87 -19.36 -26.36
C ILE A 34 -53.57 -20.10 -25.18
N PRO A 35 -53.53 -19.73 -23.87
CA PRO A 35 -53.31 -18.41 -23.21
C PRO A 35 -52.17 -18.42 -22.14
N GLY A 36 -51.92 -17.37 -21.32
CA GLY A 36 -52.41 -15.98 -21.36
C GLY A 36 -52.32 -15.22 -20.01
N GLN A 37 -52.37 -13.88 -20.13
CA GLN A 37 -52.77 -12.83 -19.16
C GLN A 37 -52.28 -12.79 -17.69
N HIS A 38 -51.75 -11.60 -17.34
CA HIS A 38 -51.85 -10.85 -16.07
C HIS A 38 -52.73 -11.39 -14.92
N TRP A 39 -52.35 -11.15 -13.64
CA TRP A 39 -52.93 -10.07 -12.79
C TRP A 39 -52.21 -9.87 -11.42
N LYS A 40 -52.41 -8.65 -10.91
CA LYS A 40 -52.06 -7.92 -9.67
C LYS A 40 -51.72 -8.60 -8.33
N LEU A 41 -50.92 -7.84 -7.55
CA LEU A 41 -51.00 -7.54 -6.10
C LEU A 41 -51.80 -8.46 -5.15
N GLY A 42 -51.13 -8.99 -4.12
CA GLY A 42 -51.79 -9.56 -2.93
C GLY A 42 -50.83 -9.82 -1.76
N ASN A 43 -51.20 -9.34 -0.57
CA ASN A 43 -50.74 -9.72 0.77
C ASN A 43 -52.04 -10.01 1.55
N PRO A 44 -52.19 -11.03 2.42
CA PRO A 44 -51.40 -11.11 3.67
C PRO A 44 -51.17 -12.51 4.32
N GLU A 45 -50.38 -12.49 5.41
CA GLU A 45 -50.51 -13.26 6.67
C GLU A 45 -50.54 -14.82 6.80
N ARG A 46 -49.68 -15.27 7.74
CA ARG A 46 -49.85 -16.31 8.80
C ARG A 46 -49.73 -17.84 8.53
N ARG A 47 -48.81 -18.40 9.34
CA ARG A 47 -48.91 -19.60 10.22
C ARG A 47 -48.43 -20.99 9.75
N ALA A 48 -47.95 -21.70 10.79
CA ALA A 48 -47.77 -23.15 10.99
C ALA A 48 -46.45 -23.82 10.56
N VAL A 49 -45.95 -24.65 11.48
CA VAL A 49 -44.86 -25.65 11.36
C VAL A 49 -45.53 -27.04 11.44
N PRO A 50 -44.88 -28.16 11.05
CA PRO A 50 -44.16 -28.93 12.09
C PRO A 50 -42.97 -29.81 11.62
N SER A 51 -42.07 -30.15 12.56
CA SER A 51 -41.37 -31.47 12.72
C SER A 51 -40.46 -32.02 11.58
N GLN A 52 -39.44 -32.88 11.81
CA GLN A 52 -38.82 -33.41 13.04
C GLN A 52 -37.40 -33.96 12.75
N GLY A 53 -36.54 -34.01 13.78
CA GLY A 53 -35.43 -34.97 13.88
C GLY A 53 -34.02 -34.51 13.46
N TYR A 54 -32.93 -35.06 14.03
CA TYR A 54 -32.86 -35.98 15.18
C TYR A 54 -31.43 -36.03 15.80
N ARG A 55 -31.28 -35.61 17.07
CA ARG A 55 -30.23 -35.99 18.08
C ARG A 55 -28.72 -35.80 17.70
N HIS A 56 -27.75 -35.65 18.62
CA HIS A 56 -27.70 -35.68 20.09
C HIS A 56 -26.54 -34.75 20.60
N ARG A 57 -26.63 -34.06 21.77
CA ARG A 57 -25.98 -34.39 23.08
C ARG A 57 -24.43 -34.50 23.06
N LEU A 58 -23.62 -33.94 23.97
CA LEU A 58 -23.70 -33.03 25.17
C LEU A 58 -22.40 -32.16 25.17
N GLU A 59 -22.02 -31.26 26.10
CA GLU A 59 -22.50 -30.65 27.38
C GLU A 59 -21.85 -29.22 27.44
N GLY A 60 -21.86 -28.38 28.49
CA GLY A 60 -22.55 -28.36 29.78
C GLY A 60 -22.24 -27.07 30.56
N GLU A 61 -23.29 -26.46 31.14
CA GLU A 61 -23.36 -25.49 32.29
C GLU A 61 -22.43 -24.25 32.31
N ILE A 62 -22.88 -22.97 32.29
CA ILE A 62 -23.91 -22.20 33.04
C ILE A 62 -23.37 -21.46 34.30
N ALA A 63 -23.10 -20.16 34.14
CA ALA A 63 -23.32 -19.06 35.12
C ALA A 63 -22.89 -17.70 34.49
N GLY A 64 -23.46 -16.53 34.80
CA GLY A 64 -24.68 -16.26 35.57
C GLY A 64 -24.71 -14.86 36.23
N PHE A 65 -25.22 -13.82 35.54
CA PHE A 65 -25.41 -12.44 36.05
C PHE A 65 -24.11 -11.67 36.40
N ARG A 66 -24.07 -10.35 36.69
CA ARG A 66 -25.09 -9.30 36.91
C ARG A 66 -24.60 -7.91 36.39
N LEU A 67 -25.43 -6.87 36.48
CA LEU A 67 -25.19 -5.51 35.95
C LEU A 67 -25.08 -4.43 37.05
N LEU A 68 -24.15 -3.45 36.86
CA LEU A 68 -24.22 -2.02 37.29
C LEU A 68 -24.13 -1.67 38.82
N PRO A 69 -23.85 -0.40 39.25
CA PRO A 69 -22.90 0.62 38.71
C PRO A 69 -22.26 1.61 39.75
N TRP A 70 -21.64 2.72 39.26
CA TRP A 70 -21.30 4.04 39.91
C TRP A 70 -20.09 4.17 40.88
N GLY A 71 -19.48 5.38 40.92
CA GLY A 71 -18.57 5.84 42.00
C GLY A 71 -17.26 6.57 41.56
N GLY A 72 -16.86 7.64 42.27
CA GLY A 72 -15.52 8.30 42.24
C GLY A 72 -14.96 8.43 43.68
N THR A 73 -13.93 9.22 44.05
CA THR A 73 -13.08 10.24 43.38
C THR A 73 -11.77 10.51 44.16
N ASP A 74 -10.66 10.82 43.45
CA ASP A 74 -9.52 11.72 43.82
C ASP A 74 -8.43 11.34 44.90
N VAL A 75 -7.40 12.20 44.96
CA VAL A 75 -6.23 12.31 45.91
C VAL A 75 -4.93 11.54 45.52
N ARG A 76 -3.77 11.93 46.10
CA ARG A 76 -2.43 12.02 45.43
C ARG A 76 -1.18 11.62 46.29
N PRO A 77 0.08 11.64 45.75
CA PRO A 77 1.27 10.92 46.27
C PRO A 77 2.26 11.78 47.10
N PRO A 78 3.45 11.25 47.50
CA PRO A 78 4.73 11.50 46.77
C PRO A 78 5.55 10.19 46.57
N ARG A 79 6.82 10.07 46.09
CA ARG A 79 8.01 10.93 45.77
C ARG A 79 8.58 10.48 44.38
N GLN A 80 9.61 10.99 43.67
CA GLN A 80 10.77 11.90 43.87
C GLN A 80 12.01 11.30 44.59
N LEU A 81 13.30 11.54 44.28
CA LEU A 81 14.12 12.25 43.23
C LEU A 81 15.61 11.75 43.41
N PRO A 82 16.75 12.36 42.93
CA PRO A 82 17.08 13.42 41.93
C PRO A 82 17.93 12.89 40.71
N VAL A 83 18.20 13.53 39.55
CA VAL A 83 18.56 14.92 39.10
C VAL A 83 20.05 15.29 39.37
N ARG A 84 20.91 15.49 38.33
CA ARG A 84 21.19 16.82 37.71
C ARG A 84 21.48 16.82 36.18
N SER A 85 22.52 17.50 35.66
CA SER A 85 22.55 18.09 34.29
C SER A 85 23.93 18.50 33.72
N GLU A 86 24.03 18.59 32.37
CA GLU A 86 24.79 19.52 31.47
C GLU A 86 25.02 18.89 30.05
N ARG A 87 25.20 19.52 28.86
CA ARG A 87 25.74 20.81 28.33
C ARG A 87 27.27 20.81 28.04
N GLN A 88 27.85 21.16 26.87
CA GLN A 88 27.43 21.52 25.47
C GLN A 88 28.62 21.22 24.50
N GLY A 89 28.57 21.21 23.14
CA GLY A 89 27.44 21.21 22.18
C GLY A 89 27.50 22.21 20.99
N ARG A 90 28.44 22.10 20.00
CA ARG A 90 28.47 22.93 18.75
C ARG A 90 29.18 22.28 17.52
N ASN A 91 28.63 22.56 16.33
CA ASN A 91 29.22 22.71 14.96
C ASN A 91 29.53 21.51 14.01
N HIS A 92 29.06 21.68 12.76
CA HIS A 92 29.37 21.02 11.46
C HIS A 92 30.18 22.01 10.56
N PRO A 93 30.44 21.82 9.22
CA PRO A 93 30.47 20.68 8.26
C PRO A 93 31.88 20.65 7.53
N PRO A 94 32.12 20.43 6.19
CA PRO A 94 31.40 19.78 5.06
C PRO A 94 32.24 18.77 4.21
N LEU A 95 31.77 18.42 3.00
CA LEU A 95 32.31 17.43 2.04
C LEU A 95 33.30 18.00 0.99
N HIS A 96 34.03 17.14 0.24
CA HIS A 96 33.90 16.93 -1.24
C HIS A 96 35.14 16.30 -1.95
N HIS A 97 34.91 15.37 -2.91
CA HIS A 97 35.67 15.07 -4.17
C HIS A 97 37.19 14.69 -4.14
N ALA A 98 37.82 13.98 -5.09
CA ALA A 98 37.43 13.16 -6.26
C ALA A 98 38.57 12.17 -6.69
N ARG A 99 38.41 11.41 -7.79
CA ARG A 99 39.42 10.50 -8.46
C ARG A 99 40.16 11.26 -9.61
N PRO A 100 40.88 10.65 -10.61
CA PRO A 100 41.49 9.30 -10.78
C PRO A 100 42.94 9.27 -11.41
N ALA A 101 43.64 8.11 -11.39
CA ALA A 101 44.66 7.67 -12.39
C ALA A 101 45.21 6.24 -12.04
N VAL A 102 46.11 5.63 -12.85
CA VAL A 102 45.86 4.75 -14.03
C VAL A 102 47.21 4.08 -14.47
N ARG A 103 47.16 2.83 -14.98
CA ARG A 103 48.28 1.96 -15.52
C ARG A 103 49.22 1.25 -14.51
N GLY A 104 49.73 0.08 -14.93
CA GLY A 104 50.81 -0.73 -14.30
C GLY A 104 52.11 -0.64 -15.13
N PRO A 105 52.92 -1.71 -15.38
CA PRO A 105 52.66 -3.15 -15.18
C PRO A 105 53.89 -4.02 -14.73
N GLN A 106 53.72 -5.37 -14.69
CA GLN A 106 54.75 -6.45 -14.79
C GLN A 106 55.89 -6.51 -13.72
N GLY A 107 56.59 -7.66 -13.62
CA GLY A 107 57.90 -7.75 -12.96
C GLY A 107 58.16 -8.95 -12.04
N SER A 108 58.89 -9.93 -12.55
CA SER A 108 59.32 -11.21 -11.97
C SER A 108 60.39 -11.20 -10.84
N ALA A 109 60.30 -12.19 -9.94
CA ALA A 109 61.39 -13.12 -9.51
C ALA A 109 62.51 -12.73 -8.49
N LEU A 110 62.74 -13.65 -7.52
CA LEU A 110 63.95 -13.88 -6.67
C LEU A 110 64.32 -12.75 -5.67
N ARG A 111 65.09 -12.90 -4.57
CA ARG A 111 65.68 -13.98 -3.71
C ARG A 111 65.92 -13.29 -2.33
N GLY A 112 66.28 -13.90 -1.20
CA GLY A 112 66.62 -15.28 -0.79
C GLY A 112 67.33 -15.23 0.60
N GLY A 113 67.59 -16.38 1.22
CA GLY A 113 68.26 -16.51 2.54
C GLY A 113 67.60 -17.62 3.39
N ASP A 114 68.30 -18.56 4.03
CA ASP A 114 69.75 -18.78 4.15
C ASP A 114 70.14 -20.26 3.91
N VAL A 115 71.45 -20.52 3.87
CA VAL A 115 72.07 -21.76 3.37
C VAL A 115 73.27 -22.15 4.25
N CYS A 116 73.46 -23.44 4.55
CA CYS A 116 74.76 -24.12 4.37
C CYS A 116 74.71 -25.65 4.58
N GLN A 117 75.76 -26.31 4.10
CA GLN A 117 75.95 -27.76 3.89
C GLN A 117 77.30 -28.19 4.56
N PRO A 118 77.98 -29.36 4.32
CA PRO A 118 77.89 -30.30 3.19
C PRO A 118 78.04 -31.82 3.50
N ASP A 119 77.86 -32.66 2.46
CA ASP A 119 78.93 -33.43 1.78
C ASP A 119 78.69 -34.91 1.40
N LYS A 120 78.99 -35.21 0.11
CA LYS A 120 79.36 -36.48 -0.55
C LYS A 120 78.36 -37.62 -0.87
N HIS A 121 78.58 -38.16 -2.08
CA HIS A 121 77.99 -39.35 -2.70
C HIS A 121 78.92 -40.58 -2.58
N ILE A 122 78.39 -41.80 -2.74
CA ILE A 122 78.64 -42.63 -3.95
C ILE A 122 77.61 -43.79 -4.06
N GLN A 123 77.53 -44.32 -5.28
CA GLN A 123 76.63 -45.33 -5.87
C GLN A 123 76.40 -46.62 -5.05
N ASP A 124 75.29 -47.31 -5.36
CA ASP A 124 75.32 -48.77 -5.55
C ASP A 124 74.40 -49.19 -6.71
N GLY A 125 74.54 -50.41 -7.25
CA GLY A 125 74.12 -50.76 -8.61
C GLY A 125 73.40 -52.10 -8.83
N GLN A 126 73.14 -52.41 -10.11
CA GLN A 126 72.46 -53.63 -10.56
C GLN A 126 73.33 -54.89 -10.35
N MET A 127 72.72 -56.04 -10.08
CA MET A 127 73.35 -57.34 -10.33
C MET A 127 72.46 -58.32 -11.11
N ARG A 128 73.12 -59.08 -12.01
CA ARG A 128 72.59 -60.24 -12.72
C ARG A 128 73.20 -61.51 -12.11
N ASN A 129 72.49 -62.63 -12.18
CA ASN A 129 72.98 -63.91 -11.66
C ASN A 129 74.18 -64.47 -12.47
N GLY A 130 75.23 -64.86 -11.75
CA GLY A 130 76.38 -65.64 -12.25
C GLY A 130 76.44 -67.04 -11.61
N ARG A 131 77.25 -67.95 -12.16
CA ARG A 131 77.26 -69.38 -11.77
C ARG A 131 78.38 -69.74 -10.77
N GLY A 132 78.06 -70.61 -9.81
CA GLY A 132 78.89 -71.79 -9.54
C GLY A 132 79.42 -72.03 -8.11
N TRP A 133 79.81 -73.29 -7.89
CA TRP A 133 80.74 -73.75 -6.85
C TRP A 133 80.39 -73.55 -5.36
N PHE A 134 79.29 -74.19 -4.91
CA PHE A 134 79.26 -74.84 -3.57
C PHE A 134 78.31 -76.06 -3.52
N ARG A 135 78.34 -76.90 -4.57
CA ARG A 135 77.62 -78.19 -4.63
C ARG A 135 78.57 -79.35 -4.33
N SER A 136 78.51 -79.89 -3.11
CA SER A 136 79.01 -81.25 -2.78
C SER A 136 78.48 -81.80 -1.44
N VAL A 137 78.21 -80.95 -0.44
CA VAL A 137 77.95 -81.43 0.95
C VAL A 137 76.47 -81.47 1.34
N LEU A 138 75.66 -80.43 1.05
CA LEU A 138 74.25 -80.42 1.48
C LEU A 138 73.35 -81.42 0.74
N SER A 139 73.73 -81.88 -0.46
CA SER A 139 72.89 -82.77 -1.27
C SER A 139 72.69 -84.17 -0.68
N LEU A 140 73.60 -84.63 0.19
CA LEU A 140 73.48 -85.93 0.86
C LEU A 140 72.54 -85.90 2.07
N LEU A 141 72.41 -84.76 2.75
CA LEU A 141 71.53 -84.59 3.92
C LEU A 141 70.05 -84.44 3.54
N ALA A 142 69.75 -83.82 2.39
CA ALA A 142 68.38 -83.68 1.90
C ALA A 142 67.73 -85.04 1.55
N ILE A 143 68.50 -85.96 0.96
CA ILE A 143 68.00 -87.25 0.46
C ILE A 143 67.56 -88.18 1.61
N LEU A 144 68.11 -88.03 2.82
CA LEU A 144 67.75 -88.83 4.00
C LEU A 144 66.59 -88.25 4.84
N LEU A 145 66.18 -87.00 4.61
CA LEU A 145 65.10 -86.35 5.38
C LEU A 145 63.78 -86.18 4.61
N LEU A 146 63.82 -86.23 3.27
CA LEU A 146 62.62 -86.15 2.43
C LEU A 146 61.53 -87.20 2.70
N PRO A 147 61.81 -88.50 2.99
CA PRO A 147 60.74 -89.47 3.24
C PRO A 147 59.98 -89.26 4.57
N ALA A 148 60.54 -88.50 5.52
CA ALA A 148 59.87 -88.18 6.79
C ALA A 148 58.87 -87.02 6.64
N LEU A 149 59.19 -86.02 5.80
CA LEU A 149 58.35 -84.84 5.58
C LEU A 149 57.23 -85.09 4.57
N SER A 150 57.44 -85.94 3.55
CA SER A 150 56.38 -86.33 2.63
C SER A 150 55.25 -87.08 3.33
N GLY A 151 55.57 -87.98 4.27
CA GLY A 151 54.56 -88.70 5.08
C GLY A 151 53.65 -87.78 5.89
N GLN A 152 54.19 -86.66 6.42
CA GLN A 152 53.38 -85.67 7.14
C GLN A 152 52.62 -84.73 6.20
N ALA A 153 53.20 -84.35 5.05
CA ALA A 153 52.54 -83.52 4.05
C ALA A 153 51.33 -84.23 3.41
N GLN A 154 51.49 -85.51 3.04
CA GLN A 154 50.39 -86.33 2.53
C GLN A 154 49.30 -86.50 3.60
N ALA A 155 49.67 -86.84 4.84
CA ALA A 155 48.72 -86.95 5.95
C ALA A 155 48.01 -85.63 6.32
N ALA A 156 48.56 -84.47 5.95
CA ALA A 156 47.92 -83.16 6.11
C ALA A 156 46.96 -82.82 4.95
N ALA A 157 47.37 -83.07 3.70
CA ALA A 157 46.53 -82.91 2.52
C ALA A 157 45.30 -83.85 2.59
N ASP A 158 45.54 -85.13 2.86
CA ASP A 158 44.52 -86.14 3.11
C ASP A 158 43.56 -85.76 4.24
N ARG A 159 44.01 -85.02 5.26
CA ARG A 159 43.15 -84.54 6.36
C ARG A 159 42.28 -83.35 5.94
N LEU A 160 42.76 -82.52 5.03
CA LEU A 160 41.98 -81.42 4.45
C LEU A 160 40.89 -81.95 3.50
N GLU A 161 41.21 -82.88 2.60
CA GLU A 161 40.20 -83.55 1.77
C GLU A 161 39.21 -84.38 2.61
N ARG A 162 39.68 -85.13 3.61
CA ARG A 162 38.79 -85.89 4.49
C ARG A 162 37.86 -85.00 5.34
N ASN A 163 38.23 -83.75 5.62
CA ASN A 163 37.34 -82.80 6.29
C ASN A 163 36.23 -82.30 5.34
N SER A 164 36.56 -81.85 4.12
CA SER A 164 35.54 -81.36 3.17
C SER A 164 34.59 -82.46 2.70
N ALA A 165 35.08 -83.70 2.55
CA ALA A 165 34.25 -84.88 2.31
C ALA A 165 33.26 -85.13 3.46
N ARG A 166 33.68 -84.89 4.71
CA ARG A 166 32.85 -85.10 5.91
C ARG A 166 31.71 -84.10 6.02
N GLU A 167 31.95 -82.82 5.76
CA GLU A 167 30.88 -81.80 5.68
C GLU A 167 29.87 -82.15 4.58
N CYS A 168 30.34 -82.47 3.37
CA CYS A 168 29.46 -82.87 2.25
C CYS A 168 28.67 -84.16 2.52
N SER A 169 29.21 -85.08 3.33
CA SER A 169 28.62 -86.40 3.57
C SER A 169 27.26 -86.34 4.27
N MET A 170 26.98 -85.28 5.03
CA MET A 170 25.73 -85.13 5.80
C MET A 170 24.48 -85.15 4.92
N CYS A 171 24.58 -84.64 3.68
CA CYS A 171 23.50 -84.68 2.69
C CYS A 171 23.80 -85.65 1.53
N HIS A 172 25.08 -85.89 1.22
CA HIS A 172 25.49 -86.87 0.20
C HIS A 172 25.98 -88.18 0.83
N ILE A 173 25.10 -88.85 1.59
CA ILE A 173 25.36 -90.15 2.25
C ILE A 173 25.96 -91.21 1.31
N ARG A 174 25.63 -91.18 0.01
CA ARG A 174 26.19 -92.09 -1.01
C ARG A 174 27.67 -91.82 -1.37
N TRP A 175 28.28 -90.77 -0.82
CA TRP A 175 29.71 -90.46 -0.97
C TRP A 175 30.57 -91.05 0.17
N VAL A 176 29.95 -91.50 1.25
CA VAL A 176 30.61 -92.28 2.32
C VAL A 176 30.67 -93.74 1.88
N ASP A 177 31.84 -94.37 1.91
CA ASP A 177 31.99 -95.78 1.53
C ASP A 177 31.60 -96.73 2.67
N GLU A 178 31.71 -96.28 3.93
CA GLU A 178 31.32 -97.01 5.13
C GLU A 178 29.82 -97.37 5.13
N PHE A 179 28.95 -96.53 4.55
CA PHE A 179 27.51 -96.82 4.38
C PHE A 179 27.18 -97.72 3.18
N LYS A 180 28.18 -98.36 2.54
CA LYS A 180 28.00 -99.28 1.41
C LYS A 180 28.27 -100.75 1.76
N THR A 181 28.49 -101.05 3.04
CA THR A 181 28.79 -102.40 3.53
C THR A 181 27.53 -103.14 3.96
N GLU A 182 27.27 -104.30 3.35
CA GLU A 182 26.14 -105.16 3.73
C GLU A 182 26.32 -105.66 5.17
N GLY A 183 25.27 -105.51 6.00
CA GLY A 183 25.25 -105.96 7.40
C GLY A 183 25.35 -104.86 8.47
N THR A 184 25.30 -103.58 8.12
CA THR A 184 25.13 -102.49 9.10
C THR A 184 23.70 -102.49 9.69
N PRO A 185 23.52 -102.53 11.03
CA PRO A 185 22.19 -102.44 11.64
C PRO A 185 21.59 -101.03 11.55
N ASP A 186 20.29 -100.96 11.27
CA ASP A 186 19.38 -99.81 11.46
C ASP A 186 19.92 -98.42 11.06
N LEU A 187 20.10 -98.21 9.75
CA LEU A 187 20.04 -96.85 9.19
C LEU A 187 18.64 -96.27 9.43
N LEU A 188 18.56 -95.14 10.14
CA LEU A 188 17.30 -94.45 10.49
C LEU A 188 16.54 -93.82 9.31
N ILE A 189 17.05 -93.97 8.08
CA ILE A 189 16.46 -93.46 6.84
C ILE A 189 16.75 -94.41 5.66
N ASP A 190 15.81 -94.51 4.72
CA ASP A 190 16.02 -95.26 3.48
C ASP A 190 17.16 -94.66 2.63
N TYR A 191 18.03 -95.53 2.12
CA TYR A 191 19.18 -95.12 1.30
C TYR A 191 18.71 -94.60 -0.08
N PRO A 192 18.91 -93.32 -0.44
CA PRO A 192 18.17 -92.68 -1.51
C PRO A 192 18.49 -93.27 -2.90
N PRO A 193 17.48 -93.70 -3.70
CA PRO A 193 17.71 -94.51 -4.89
C PRO A 193 18.39 -93.75 -6.04
N THR A 194 18.14 -92.45 -6.18
CA THR A 194 18.71 -91.59 -7.22
C THR A 194 19.86 -90.72 -6.70
N ARG A 195 20.74 -90.25 -7.59
CA ARG A 195 21.58 -89.08 -7.30
C ARG A 195 20.63 -87.88 -7.20
N GLN A 196 20.54 -87.25 -6.03
CA GLN A 196 19.71 -86.06 -5.86
C GLN A 196 20.23 -84.93 -6.75
N VAL A 197 19.43 -84.54 -7.74
CA VAL A 197 19.75 -83.45 -8.68
C VAL A 197 19.58 -82.13 -7.93
N ALA A 198 20.53 -81.20 -8.09
CA ALA A 198 20.73 -79.97 -7.30
C ALA A 198 19.58 -78.94 -7.42
N ASN A 199 18.39 -79.34 -6.97
CA ASN A 199 17.19 -78.53 -6.95
C ASN A 199 17.25 -77.45 -5.87
N GLU A 200 16.36 -76.47 -5.98
CA GLU A 200 16.32 -75.30 -5.10
C GLU A 200 16.22 -75.65 -3.60
N MET A 201 15.50 -76.71 -3.22
CA MET A 201 15.33 -77.08 -1.80
C MET A 201 16.62 -77.63 -1.18
N MET A 202 17.46 -78.33 -1.97
CA MET A 202 18.80 -78.72 -1.52
C MET A 202 19.67 -77.49 -1.26
N CYS A 203 19.61 -76.49 -2.13
CA CYS A 203 20.31 -75.22 -1.91
C CYS A 203 19.75 -74.47 -0.69
N TYR A 204 18.44 -74.46 -0.48
CA TYR A 204 17.82 -73.82 0.69
C TYR A 204 18.31 -74.42 2.01
N SER A 205 18.47 -75.75 2.06
CA SER A 205 18.86 -76.46 3.29
C SER A 205 20.28 -76.11 3.80
N CYS A 206 21.23 -75.79 2.92
CA CYS A 206 22.59 -75.40 3.33
C CYS A 206 22.74 -73.88 3.57
N HIS A 207 21.77 -73.08 3.15
CA HIS A 207 21.74 -71.63 3.38
C HIS A 207 21.02 -71.25 4.69
N ASP A 208 20.73 -72.23 5.56
CA ASP A 208 19.81 -72.13 6.68
C ASP A 208 20.39 -71.50 7.98
N GLY A 209 21.68 -71.17 7.97
CA GLY A 209 22.44 -70.73 9.14
C GLY A 209 23.59 -71.68 9.53
N SER A 210 23.62 -72.90 8.99
CA SER A 210 24.72 -73.86 9.16
C SER A 210 26.08 -73.35 8.65
N VAL A 211 26.10 -72.54 7.58
CA VAL A 211 27.33 -71.87 7.07
C VAL A 211 27.19 -70.35 7.15
N VAL A 212 26.23 -69.77 6.42
CA VAL A 212 25.81 -68.36 6.52
C VAL A 212 24.32 -68.28 6.19
N ASP A 213 23.47 -67.83 7.14
CA ASP A 213 22.06 -67.62 6.81
C ASP A 213 21.93 -66.49 5.78
N SER A 214 21.45 -66.88 4.61
CA SER A 214 21.24 -66.01 3.47
C SER A 214 19.92 -66.31 2.76
N ARG A 215 19.02 -67.08 3.41
CA ARG A 215 17.66 -67.36 2.91
C ARG A 215 16.91 -66.08 2.56
N TRP A 216 16.97 -65.10 3.46
CA TRP A 216 16.35 -63.78 3.24
C TRP A 216 16.82 -63.11 1.94
N ARG A 217 18.12 -63.24 1.59
CA ARG A 217 18.71 -62.61 0.40
C ARG A 217 18.48 -63.40 -0.89
N VAL A 218 18.36 -64.71 -0.82
CA VAL A 218 18.35 -65.59 -2.01
C VAL A 218 16.97 -66.22 -2.28
N TRP A 219 16.04 -66.21 -1.33
CA TRP A 219 14.68 -66.73 -1.48
C TRP A 219 13.58 -65.71 -1.15
N GLU A 220 13.70 -64.95 -0.05
CA GLU A 220 12.63 -64.03 0.40
C GLU A 220 12.63 -62.66 -0.30
N THR A 221 13.58 -62.41 -1.22
CA THR A 221 13.75 -61.13 -1.94
C THR A 221 13.94 -61.36 -3.44
N SER A 222 13.82 -60.30 -4.26
CA SER A 222 13.84 -60.42 -5.72
C SER A 222 15.18 -60.99 -6.22
N ARG A 223 15.05 -62.07 -6.98
CA ARG A 223 16.14 -62.88 -7.56
C ARG A 223 15.79 -63.34 -8.98
N HIS A 224 16.80 -63.73 -9.75
CA HIS A 224 16.57 -64.56 -10.94
C HIS A 224 15.79 -65.82 -10.54
N LYS A 225 14.58 -66.00 -11.07
CA LYS A 225 13.70 -67.09 -10.65
C LYS A 225 14.19 -68.44 -11.12
N THR A 226 14.25 -69.37 -10.19
CA THR A 226 14.34 -70.82 -10.38
C THR A 226 12.99 -71.40 -10.85
N GLY A 227 13.02 -72.51 -11.57
CA GLY A 227 11.81 -73.20 -12.08
C GLY A 227 11.06 -72.47 -13.20
N GLU A 228 11.55 -71.33 -13.66
CA GLU A 228 10.97 -70.52 -14.74
C GLU A 228 11.86 -70.56 -15.99
N LYS A 229 11.27 -70.46 -17.18
CA LYS A 229 12.03 -70.46 -18.44
C LYS A 229 12.75 -69.14 -18.68
N PRO A 230 13.95 -69.15 -19.30
CA PRO A 230 14.55 -67.95 -19.89
C PRO A 230 13.56 -67.24 -20.82
N SER A 231 13.56 -65.90 -20.81
CA SER A 231 12.72 -65.13 -21.74
C SER A 231 13.28 -65.15 -23.16
N ASP A 232 12.40 -64.88 -24.12
CA ASP A 232 12.71 -64.66 -25.55
C ASP A 232 13.80 -63.62 -25.84
N LYS A 233 14.16 -62.80 -24.84
CA LYS A 233 15.09 -61.68 -24.91
C LYS A 233 16.48 -61.98 -24.33
N ILE A 234 16.76 -63.23 -23.92
CA ILE A 234 18.07 -63.66 -23.41
C ILE A 234 18.50 -64.99 -24.05
N THR A 235 19.81 -65.15 -24.27
CA THR A 235 20.39 -66.33 -24.92
C THR A 235 21.27 -67.06 -23.92
N VAL A 236 20.75 -68.09 -23.26
CA VAL A 236 21.53 -68.90 -22.31
C VAL A 236 22.50 -69.81 -23.09
N PRO A 237 23.83 -69.70 -22.91
CA PRO A 237 24.79 -70.57 -23.59
C PRO A 237 24.88 -71.95 -22.91
N GLU A 238 25.30 -72.97 -23.66
CA GLU A 238 25.33 -74.37 -23.25
C GLU A 238 26.10 -74.65 -21.93
N ASN A 239 27.12 -73.85 -21.60
CA ASN A 239 27.88 -74.01 -20.35
C ASN A 239 27.10 -73.56 -19.08
N TYR A 240 25.90 -72.98 -19.26
CA TYR A 240 24.93 -72.60 -18.24
C TYR A 240 23.70 -73.53 -18.34
N PRO A 241 23.76 -74.76 -17.80
CA PRO A 241 22.73 -75.78 -18.01
C PRO A 241 21.40 -75.41 -17.36
N LEU A 242 20.31 -75.68 -18.07
CA LEU A 242 18.92 -75.57 -17.61
C LEU A 242 18.43 -76.92 -17.04
N ASP A 243 17.19 -77.01 -16.59
CA ASP A 243 16.54 -78.31 -16.31
C ASP A 243 15.97 -78.99 -17.58
N SER A 244 15.47 -80.22 -17.42
CA SER A 244 14.90 -81.03 -18.50
C SER A 244 13.66 -80.40 -19.16
N ASN A 245 13.05 -79.39 -18.54
CA ASN A 245 11.92 -78.63 -19.08
C ASN A 245 12.38 -77.32 -19.75
N GLY A 246 13.66 -76.97 -19.64
CA GLY A 246 14.24 -75.71 -20.12
C GLY A 246 14.14 -74.55 -19.13
N ASN A 247 14.00 -74.81 -17.83
CA ASN A 247 13.94 -73.76 -16.80
C ASN A 247 15.33 -73.43 -16.22
N ILE A 248 15.49 -72.22 -15.69
CA ILE A 248 16.65 -71.80 -14.90
C ILE A 248 16.61 -72.50 -13.53
N GLN A 249 17.77 -72.93 -13.03
CA GLN A 249 17.95 -73.52 -11.71
C GLN A 249 19.18 -72.91 -11.01
N CYS A 250 19.35 -73.16 -9.70
CA CYS A 250 20.52 -72.66 -8.96
C CYS A 250 21.85 -73.08 -9.63
N TYR A 251 21.93 -74.33 -10.10
CA TYR A 251 23.10 -74.88 -10.80
C TYR A 251 23.32 -74.30 -12.21
N THR A 252 22.39 -73.55 -12.77
CA THR A 252 22.59 -72.81 -14.03
C THR A 252 23.67 -71.75 -13.84
N CYS A 253 23.66 -71.04 -12.71
CA CYS A 253 24.63 -70.00 -12.38
C CYS A 253 25.76 -70.46 -11.43
N HIS A 254 25.47 -71.43 -10.56
CA HIS A 254 26.39 -71.92 -9.54
C HIS A 254 26.93 -73.33 -9.81
N SER A 255 27.97 -73.70 -9.06
CA SER A 255 28.46 -75.07 -8.94
C SER A 255 28.68 -75.40 -7.47
N ALA A 256 28.28 -76.60 -7.04
CA ALA A 256 28.67 -77.13 -5.73
C ALA A 256 30.11 -77.70 -5.74
N HIS A 257 30.64 -77.99 -6.93
CA HIS A 257 32.03 -78.41 -7.13
C HIS A 257 32.88 -77.19 -7.47
N GLY A 258 33.99 -77.00 -6.74
CA GLY A 258 34.83 -75.82 -6.87
C GLY A 258 35.46 -75.65 -8.26
N VAL A 259 35.55 -74.40 -8.72
CA VAL A 259 36.48 -74.00 -9.78
C VAL A 259 37.89 -73.87 -9.20
N GLU A 260 38.92 -74.12 -10.00
CA GLU A 260 40.32 -74.15 -9.55
C GLU A 260 40.73 -72.84 -8.85
N GLY A 261 41.30 -72.95 -7.64
CA GLY A 261 41.98 -71.85 -6.95
C GLY A 261 41.34 -71.31 -5.66
N GLY A 262 40.19 -71.84 -5.19
CA GLY A 262 39.56 -71.41 -3.92
C GLY A 262 39.39 -72.56 -2.92
N THR A 263 40.00 -72.44 -1.73
CA THR A 263 40.03 -73.49 -0.68
C THR A 263 39.50 -73.03 0.69
N ASP A 264 38.82 -71.88 0.75
CA ASP A 264 38.26 -71.29 1.97
C ASP A 264 36.71 -71.40 1.98
N MET A 265 36.13 -71.91 3.08
CA MET A 265 34.67 -72.01 3.21
C MET A 265 33.98 -70.66 3.42
N ALA A 266 34.65 -69.64 3.95
CA ALA A 266 34.06 -68.30 4.12
C ALA A 266 33.80 -67.57 2.78
N THR A 267 34.30 -68.11 1.67
CA THR A 267 34.08 -67.61 0.29
C THR A 267 33.46 -68.64 -0.66
N ALA A 268 33.14 -69.85 -0.19
CA ALA A 268 32.75 -71.00 -1.02
C ALA A 268 31.27 -71.04 -1.44
N ILE A 269 30.83 -70.09 -2.28
CA ILE A 269 29.62 -70.26 -3.12
C ILE A 269 30.03 -70.04 -4.58
N PHE A 270 30.51 -71.11 -5.22
CA PHE A 270 31.13 -71.01 -6.54
C PHE A 270 30.11 -70.60 -7.62
N LEU A 271 30.45 -69.57 -8.39
CA LEU A 271 29.89 -69.37 -9.73
C LEU A 271 30.55 -70.37 -10.68
N ARG A 272 29.86 -70.76 -11.76
CA ARG A 272 30.42 -71.69 -12.77
C ARG A 272 31.67 -71.15 -13.48
N GLU A 273 31.86 -69.83 -13.47
CA GLU A 273 33.06 -69.14 -13.97
C GLU A 273 33.28 -67.81 -13.22
N PRO A 274 34.52 -67.26 -13.20
CA PRO A 274 34.81 -65.97 -12.55
C PRO A 274 34.10 -64.79 -13.23
N ASN A 275 33.08 -64.23 -12.58
CA ASN A 275 32.33 -63.08 -13.08
C ASN A 275 33.08 -61.74 -12.85
N VAL A 276 34.17 -61.52 -13.59
CA VAL A 276 34.89 -60.24 -13.63
C VAL A 276 34.16 -59.27 -14.55
N ASN A 277 33.90 -58.03 -14.11
CA ASN A 277 33.21 -56.96 -14.86
C ASN A 277 31.95 -57.43 -15.64
N SER A 278 31.07 -58.18 -14.97
CA SER A 278 29.82 -58.72 -15.55
C SER A 278 30.00 -59.70 -16.73
N SER A 279 31.18 -60.28 -16.91
CA SER A 279 31.47 -61.22 -18.02
C SER A 279 30.46 -62.36 -18.13
N MET A 280 30.05 -62.95 -17.00
CA MET A 280 29.00 -63.98 -16.94
C MET A 280 27.61 -63.43 -17.32
N CYS A 281 27.28 -62.23 -16.84
CA CYS A 281 26.01 -61.57 -17.14
C CYS A 281 25.85 -61.30 -18.65
N ARG A 282 26.90 -60.83 -19.32
CA ARG A 282 26.91 -60.49 -20.75
C ARG A 282 26.67 -61.70 -21.65
N LYS A 283 27.12 -62.91 -21.25
CA LYS A 283 26.90 -64.14 -22.02
C LYS A 283 25.42 -64.45 -22.22
N CYS A 284 24.58 -64.17 -21.21
CA CYS A 284 23.13 -64.36 -21.28
C CYS A 284 22.39 -63.09 -21.75
N HIS A 285 22.75 -61.92 -21.21
CA HIS A 285 22.12 -60.62 -21.50
C HIS A 285 22.82 -59.88 -22.65
N GLN A 286 22.95 -60.57 -23.79
CA GLN A 286 23.70 -60.08 -24.94
C GLN A 286 23.13 -58.75 -25.48
N GLY A 287 24.01 -57.82 -25.85
CA GLY A 287 23.64 -56.55 -26.48
C GLY A 287 23.22 -55.42 -25.51
N LYS A 288 23.19 -55.66 -24.20
CA LYS A 288 22.79 -54.66 -23.18
C LYS A 288 23.92 -53.72 -22.75
N ASP A 289 25.12 -53.93 -23.28
CA ASP A 289 26.38 -53.26 -22.93
C ASP A 289 27.04 -52.48 -24.08
N ARG A 290 26.50 -52.55 -25.32
CA ARG A 290 27.08 -51.96 -26.55
C ARG A 290 27.16 -50.41 -26.62
N GLY A 291 26.93 -49.72 -25.51
CA GLY A 291 27.05 -48.27 -25.39
C GLY A 291 26.03 -47.43 -26.20
N PRO A 292 26.13 -46.08 -26.12
CA PRO A 292 25.07 -45.18 -26.61
C PRO A 292 24.82 -45.21 -28.11
N ASP A 293 25.83 -45.61 -28.89
CA ASP A 293 25.73 -45.68 -30.34
C ASP A 293 24.86 -46.84 -30.82
N GLU A 294 24.70 -47.90 -30.02
CA GLU A 294 23.76 -49.01 -30.22
C GLU A 294 22.59 -49.01 -29.22
N GLY A 295 22.41 -47.93 -28.45
CA GLY A 295 21.23 -47.76 -27.60
C GLY A 295 21.32 -48.33 -26.19
N SER A 296 22.51 -48.56 -25.65
CA SER A 296 22.71 -49.00 -24.26
C SER A 296 23.48 -47.96 -23.42
N HIS A 297 23.21 -47.90 -22.12
CA HIS A 297 24.00 -47.10 -21.19
C HIS A 297 25.45 -47.60 -21.19
N PRO A 298 26.46 -46.71 -21.18
CA PRO A 298 27.85 -47.16 -21.15
C PRO A 298 28.13 -47.96 -19.88
N VAL A 299 28.83 -49.08 -20.08
CA VAL A 299 29.54 -49.86 -19.04
C VAL A 299 31.03 -49.88 -19.40
N ASP A 300 31.86 -50.43 -18.52
CA ASP A 300 33.34 -50.41 -18.58
C ASP A 300 33.98 -49.00 -18.60
N VAL A 301 33.17 -47.95 -18.40
CA VAL A 301 33.62 -46.56 -18.25
C VAL A 301 33.97 -46.28 -16.80
N GLU A 302 35.12 -45.66 -16.56
CA GLU A 302 35.57 -45.25 -15.23
C GLU A 302 34.63 -44.23 -14.56
N PHE A 303 34.34 -44.45 -13.29
CA PHE A 303 33.63 -43.51 -12.43
C PHE A 303 34.49 -43.26 -11.17
N PRO A 304 35.33 -42.20 -11.14
CA PRO A 304 36.47 -42.06 -10.21
C PRO A 304 36.16 -42.22 -8.71
N LYS A 305 34.92 -41.94 -8.31
CA LYS A 305 34.39 -42.14 -6.96
C LYS A 305 32.94 -42.58 -7.05
N PHE A 306 32.69 -43.88 -6.84
CA PHE A 306 31.33 -44.43 -6.86
C PHE A 306 30.43 -43.80 -5.79
N PRO A 307 29.13 -43.59 -6.06
CA PRO A 307 28.20 -43.10 -5.05
C PRO A 307 28.06 -44.13 -3.93
N GLU A 308 28.34 -43.73 -2.69
CA GLU A 308 28.30 -44.62 -1.53
C GLU A 308 26.95 -45.32 -1.37
N LYS A 309 25.86 -44.67 -1.80
CA LYS A 309 24.50 -45.24 -1.80
C LYS A 309 24.36 -46.50 -2.65
N ILE A 310 25.06 -46.60 -3.80
CA ILE A 310 25.08 -47.81 -4.62
C ILE A 310 25.79 -48.94 -3.88
N LEU A 311 26.96 -48.62 -3.29
CA LEU A 311 27.80 -49.60 -2.59
C LEU A 311 27.12 -50.13 -1.31
N ARG A 312 26.52 -49.25 -0.51
CA ARG A 312 25.72 -49.63 0.69
C ARG A 312 24.49 -50.45 0.33
N ALA A 313 23.93 -50.30 -0.87
CA ALA A 313 22.82 -51.10 -1.37
C ALA A 313 23.26 -52.44 -2.01
N GLY A 314 24.54 -52.82 -1.86
CA GLY A 314 25.09 -54.08 -2.37
C GLY A 314 25.48 -54.07 -3.85
N GLY A 315 25.42 -52.92 -4.51
CA GLY A 315 25.96 -52.71 -5.86
C GLY A 315 27.49 -52.68 -5.87
N LYS A 316 28.09 -53.06 -6.99
CA LYS A 316 29.55 -53.24 -7.16
C LYS A 316 30.11 -52.28 -8.21
N ALA A 317 31.36 -51.87 -8.02
CA ALA A 317 32.18 -51.26 -9.07
C ALA A 317 33.08 -52.33 -9.71
N GLY A 318 33.36 -52.20 -11.00
CA GLY A 318 34.29 -53.07 -11.71
C GLY A 318 35.75 -52.74 -11.44
N THR A 319 36.65 -53.62 -11.89
CA THR A 319 38.10 -53.40 -11.90
C THR A 319 38.41 -52.05 -12.56
N GLY A 320 39.27 -51.24 -11.93
CA GLY A 320 39.54 -49.86 -12.35
C GLY A 320 38.50 -48.82 -11.91
N LYS A 321 37.54 -49.19 -11.06
CA LYS A 321 36.34 -48.39 -10.72
C LYS A 321 35.48 -48.10 -11.96
N THR A 322 35.14 -49.14 -12.71
CA THR A 322 34.28 -49.04 -13.89
C THR A 322 32.81 -49.28 -13.57
N VAL A 323 31.90 -48.67 -14.33
CA VAL A 323 30.45 -48.96 -14.28
C VAL A 323 30.20 -50.33 -14.92
N ILE A 324 29.56 -51.22 -14.19
CA ILE A 324 29.30 -52.61 -14.60
C ILE A 324 27.81 -52.96 -14.38
N CYS A 325 27.32 -54.11 -14.85
CA CYS A 325 25.92 -54.51 -14.65
C CYS A 325 25.55 -54.54 -13.14
N GLU A 326 26.47 -55.04 -12.30
CA GLU A 326 26.33 -55.09 -10.85
C GLU A 326 26.40 -53.71 -10.16
N SER A 327 26.71 -52.62 -10.89
CA SER A 327 26.54 -51.25 -10.39
C SER A 327 25.07 -50.82 -10.35
N CYS A 328 24.20 -51.48 -11.12
CA CYS A 328 22.77 -51.16 -11.22
C CYS A 328 21.87 -52.32 -10.77
N HIS A 329 22.29 -53.58 -10.96
CA HIS A 329 21.50 -54.78 -10.66
C HIS A 329 22.17 -55.70 -9.63
N THR A 330 21.40 -56.56 -8.97
CA THR A 330 21.94 -57.66 -8.15
C THR A 330 21.12 -58.93 -8.39
N PRO A 331 21.74 -60.09 -8.69
CA PRO A 331 21.00 -61.30 -9.04
C PRO A 331 20.22 -61.89 -7.86
N HIS A 332 20.62 -61.56 -6.62
CA HIS A 332 19.99 -61.97 -5.36
C HIS A 332 19.97 -60.80 -4.36
N GLY A 333 18.84 -60.55 -3.71
CA GLY A 333 18.73 -59.57 -2.62
C GLY A 333 18.18 -58.21 -3.03
N SER A 334 17.58 -58.09 -4.22
CA SER A 334 16.94 -56.83 -4.62
C SER A 334 15.58 -56.68 -3.93
N THR A 335 15.30 -55.49 -3.41
CA THR A 335 13.96 -55.08 -2.94
C THR A 335 13.19 -54.29 -4.00
N ALA A 336 13.74 -54.19 -5.21
CA ALA A 336 13.19 -53.40 -6.32
C ALA A 336 12.85 -54.27 -7.54
N GLU A 337 11.99 -53.74 -8.40
CA GLU A 337 11.70 -54.33 -9.70
C GLU A 337 12.94 -54.35 -10.60
N HIS A 338 12.95 -55.25 -11.59
CA HIS A 338 14.08 -55.46 -12.52
C HIS A 338 15.44 -55.71 -11.84
N PHE A 339 15.42 -56.25 -10.62
CA PHE A 339 16.59 -56.63 -9.83
C PHE A 339 17.53 -55.46 -9.50
N LEU A 340 17.03 -54.23 -9.46
CA LEU A 340 17.83 -53.04 -9.23
C LEU A 340 18.39 -52.99 -7.80
N VAL A 341 19.63 -52.51 -7.63
CA VAL A 341 20.25 -52.29 -6.30
C VAL A 341 19.66 -51.09 -5.58
N VAL A 342 19.25 -50.08 -6.34
CA VAL A 342 18.51 -48.91 -5.87
C VAL A 342 17.29 -48.76 -6.78
N PRO A 343 16.06 -48.62 -6.25
CA PRO A 343 14.86 -48.52 -7.07
C PRO A 343 14.91 -47.32 -8.02
N ASN A 344 14.22 -47.42 -9.16
CA ASN A 344 14.11 -46.31 -10.11
C ASN A 344 13.43 -45.07 -9.50
N GLU A 345 12.64 -45.26 -8.44
CA GLU A 345 11.92 -44.20 -7.73
C GLU A 345 12.11 -44.26 -6.22
N GLY A 346 12.15 -43.09 -5.60
CA GLY A 346 12.28 -42.96 -4.14
C GLY A 346 10.98 -43.16 -3.37
N GLU A 347 11.10 -43.62 -2.13
CA GLU A 347 10.01 -43.69 -1.16
C GLU A 347 9.57 -42.30 -0.66
N GLY A 348 8.32 -42.19 -0.19
CA GLY A 348 7.72 -40.94 0.25
C GLY A 348 6.95 -40.19 -0.85
N SER A 349 6.59 -38.94 -0.57
CA SER A 349 5.65 -38.13 -1.38
C SER A 349 6.29 -37.36 -2.54
N LEU A 350 7.51 -37.74 -2.97
CA LEU A 350 8.27 -37.07 -4.02
C LEU A 350 8.88 -38.13 -4.96
N THR A 351 8.33 -38.24 -6.17
CA THR A 351 8.61 -39.31 -7.14
C THR A 351 9.86 -39.03 -7.99
N HIS A 352 10.98 -38.81 -7.29
CA HIS A 352 12.27 -38.51 -7.90
C HIS A 352 12.95 -39.78 -8.43
N SER A 353 13.81 -39.63 -9.44
CA SER A 353 14.39 -40.73 -10.23
C SER A 353 15.61 -41.33 -9.54
N MET A 354 15.37 -41.97 -8.39
CA MET A 354 16.38 -42.27 -7.37
C MET A 354 17.63 -43.00 -7.88
N LEU A 355 17.49 -44.00 -8.74
CA LEU A 355 18.62 -44.70 -9.36
C LEU A 355 19.46 -43.76 -10.24
N CYS A 356 18.86 -43.17 -11.26
CA CYS A 356 19.56 -42.31 -12.23
C CYS A 356 20.21 -41.11 -11.54
N GLU A 357 19.50 -40.48 -10.61
CA GLU A 357 19.97 -39.29 -9.90
C GLU A 357 21.19 -39.57 -9.02
N THR A 358 21.31 -40.78 -8.46
CA THR A 358 22.42 -41.19 -7.59
C THR A 358 23.78 -41.09 -8.29
N CYS A 359 23.85 -41.29 -9.61
CA CYS A 359 25.06 -41.08 -10.41
C CYS A 359 25.05 -39.76 -11.20
N HIS A 360 23.91 -39.35 -11.76
CA HIS A 360 23.84 -38.27 -12.74
C HIS A 360 23.51 -36.87 -12.19
N THR A 361 23.13 -36.74 -10.90
CA THR A 361 22.85 -35.40 -10.30
C THR A 361 23.96 -34.81 -9.43
N VAL A 362 24.90 -35.61 -8.92
CA VAL A 362 26.03 -35.11 -8.11
C VAL A 362 27.33 -35.79 -8.53
N SER A 363 28.34 -35.01 -8.93
CA SER A 363 29.73 -35.46 -8.93
C SER A 363 30.22 -35.43 -7.48
N PRO A 364 30.57 -36.56 -6.84
CA PRO A 364 30.74 -36.64 -5.38
C PRO A 364 31.99 -35.95 -4.80
N ASP A 365 32.63 -35.05 -5.55
CA ASP A 365 33.87 -34.32 -5.18
C ASP A 365 33.80 -32.80 -5.48
N ILE A 366 32.61 -32.20 -5.66
CA ILE A 366 32.47 -30.74 -5.88
C ILE A 366 31.59 -30.09 -4.80
N ASN A 367 32.11 -29.00 -4.23
CA ASN A 367 31.56 -28.34 -3.03
C ASN A 367 30.18 -27.66 -3.25
N SER A 368 29.38 -27.57 -2.19
CA SER A 368 27.92 -27.73 -2.24
C SER A 368 27.06 -26.51 -2.60
N GLU A 369 27.60 -25.48 -3.26
CA GLU A 369 26.78 -24.33 -3.73
C GLU A 369 26.42 -24.35 -5.23
N GLN A 370 27.31 -24.82 -6.11
CA GLN A 370 27.10 -24.67 -7.56
C GLN A 370 26.02 -25.60 -8.14
N VAL A 371 25.70 -26.70 -7.45
CA VAL A 371 24.71 -27.71 -7.92
C VAL A 371 23.29 -27.12 -8.03
N LEU A 372 22.96 -26.10 -7.22
CA LEU A 372 21.66 -25.40 -7.23
C LEU A 372 21.34 -24.62 -8.51
N ARG A 373 22.25 -24.56 -9.49
CA ARG A 373 22.12 -23.77 -10.73
C ARG A 373 21.46 -24.48 -11.93
N ARG A 374 21.23 -25.79 -11.89
CA ARG A 374 20.75 -26.53 -13.08
C ARG A 374 19.24 -26.33 -13.29
N PHE A 375 18.86 -25.26 -13.99
CA PHE A 375 17.49 -25.07 -14.51
C PHE A 375 17.20 -26.10 -15.62
N SER A 376 16.86 -27.33 -15.22
CA SER A 376 16.57 -28.46 -16.12
C SER A 376 15.07 -28.77 -16.14
N HIS A 377 14.65 -29.67 -17.02
CA HIS A 377 13.28 -30.15 -17.09
C HIS A 377 12.85 -30.71 -15.74
N PRO A 378 11.67 -30.34 -15.22
CA PRO A 378 11.18 -30.90 -13.97
C PRO A 378 10.88 -32.40 -14.17
N VAL A 379 11.47 -33.22 -13.31
CA VAL A 379 11.03 -34.58 -12.99
C VAL A 379 10.16 -34.55 -11.71
N ALA A 380 9.53 -35.66 -11.35
CA ALA A 380 8.61 -35.75 -10.20
C ALA A 380 7.42 -34.77 -10.27
N VAL A 381 7.00 -34.39 -11.49
CA VAL A 381 5.83 -33.53 -11.75
C VAL A 381 4.82 -34.27 -12.61
N LYS A 382 3.53 -34.09 -12.32
CA LYS A 382 2.45 -34.67 -13.12
C LYS A 382 2.51 -34.19 -14.56
N LEU A 383 2.18 -35.08 -15.51
CA LEU A 383 1.99 -34.72 -16.91
C LEU A 383 0.96 -33.59 -17.07
N PRO A 384 1.12 -32.72 -18.09
CA PRO A 384 0.03 -31.88 -18.60
C PRO A 384 -1.17 -32.74 -19.01
N ARG A 385 -2.39 -32.23 -18.83
CA ARG A 385 -3.61 -32.93 -19.31
C ARG A 385 -3.68 -32.98 -20.84
N GLU A 386 -2.96 -32.09 -21.50
CA GLU A 386 -2.82 -32.01 -22.95
C GLU A 386 -1.63 -32.83 -23.52
N ALA A 387 -0.99 -33.70 -22.73
CA ALA A 387 0.11 -34.54 -23.20
C ALA A 387 -0.42 -35.81 -23.89
N GLU A 388 0.07 -36.08 -25.10
CA GLU A 388 -0.34 -37.21 -25.94
C GLU A 388 0.84 -38.18 -26.08
N LEU A 389 1.03 -39.01 -25.04
CA LEU A 389 2.02 -40.09 -25.10
C LEU A 389 1.50 -41.21 -26.03
N PRO A 390 2.36 -41.82 -26.86
CA PRO A 390 1.97 -42.93 -27.71
C PRO A 390 1.78 -44.21 -26.87
N GLU A 391 0.99 -45.17 -27.36
CA GLU A 391 0.82 -46.48 -26.70
C GLU A 391 2.16 -47.21 -26.49
N ARG A 392 3.07 -47.11 -27.46
CA ARG A 392 4.49 -47.51 -27.36
C ARG A 392 5.41 -46.50 -28.03
N TRP A 393 6.62 -46.37 -27.49
CA TRP A 393 7.70 -45.55 -28.06
C TRP A 393 8.36 -46.23 -29.27
N ASP A 394 9.21 -45.50 -30.02
CA ASP A 394 9.91 -46.00 -31.22
C ASP A 394 10.89 -47.16 -30.95
N ASN A 395 11.24 -47.40 -29.68
CA ASN A 395 12.03 -48.55 -29.24
C ASN A 395 11.18 -49.78 -28.81
N GLY A 396 9.85 -49.68 -28.89
CA GLY A 396 8.93 -50.75 -28.50
C GLY A 396 8.62 -50.84 -27.00
N GLU A 397 9.18 -49.95 -26.16
CA GLU A 397 8.78 -49.85 -24.75
C GLU A 397 7.48 -49.06 -24.59
N GLU A 398 6.66 -49.43 -23.61
CA GLU A 398 5.51 -48.63 -23.17
C GLU A 398 5.99 -47.39 -22.38
N PRO A 399 5.26 -46.26 -22.38
CA PRO A 399 5.71 -45.05 -21.70
C PRO A 399 5.77 -45.20 -20.18
N TYR A 400 6.97 -45.32 -19.64
CA TYR A 400 7.19 -45.31 -18.20
C TYR A 400 6.77 -43.97 -17.60
N LEU A 401 5.87 -44.00 -16.62
CA LEU A 401 5.53 -42.86 -15.77
C LEU A 401 5.74 -43.25 -14.30
N GLY A 402 6.31 -42.31 -13.55
CA GLY A 402 6.46 -42.45 -12.11
C GLY A 402 5.15 -42.29 -11.37
N ARG A 403 5.13 -42.70 -10.09
CA ARG A 403 3.89 -42.84 -9.30
C ARG A 403 3.03 -41.57 -9.36
N GLY A 404 1.72 -41.78 -9.54
CA GLY A 404 0.77 -40.68 -9.74
C GLY A 404 1.02 -39.88 -11.03
N ASP A 405 1.32 -40.55 -12.14
CA ASP A 405 1.40 -39.97 -13.50
C ASP A 405 2.49 -38.89 -13.64
N THR A 406 3.65 -39.12 -13.02
CA THR A 406 4.74 -38.15 -12.95
C THR A 406 5.88 -38.43 -13.94
N VAL A 407 6.47 -37.37 -14.47
CA VAL A 407 7.60 -37.46 -15.41
C VAL A 407 8.86 -37.93 -14.68
N ASN A 408 9.42 -39.04 -15.12
CA ASN A 408 10.65 -39.67 -14.63
C ASN A 408 11.74 -39.61 -15.72
N CYS A 409 13.01 -39.86 -15.39
CA CYS A 409 14.06 -40.03 -16.42
C CYS A 409 13.71 -41.14 -17.43
N ARG A 410 13.10 -42.24 -16.97
CA ARG A 410 12.61 -43.35 -17.81
C ARG A 410 11.48 -42.99 -18.76
N THR A 411 10.76 -41.88 -18.54
CA THR A 411 9.72 -41.39 -19.46
C THR A 411 10.32 -40.98 -20.81
N CYS A 412 11.56 -40.46 -20.81
CA CYS A 412 12.24 -39.99 -22.02
C CYS A 412 13.42 -40.88 -22.45
N HIS A 413 14.11 -41.57 -21.53
CA HIS A 413 15.31 -42.35 -21.81
C HIS A 413 15.16 -43.82 -21.39
N SER A 414 15.68 -44.77 -22.17
CA SER A 414 15.86 -46.16 -21.70
C SER A 414 17.35 -46.53 -21.60
N PRO A 415 17.84 -47.00 -20.43
CA PRO A 415 19.21 -47.49 -20.26
C PRO A 415 19.60 -48.67 -21.14
N HIS A 416 18.63 -49.42 -21.69
CA HIS A 416 18.87 -50.51 -22.64
C HIS A 416 17.79 -50.46 -23.73
N ASN A 417 18.15 -50.68 -24.99
CA ASN A 417 17.26 -50.43 -26.12
C ASN A 417 16.75 -48.96 -26.18
N GLY A 418 17.54 -47.98 -25.73
CA GLY A 418 17.35 -46.59 -26.15
C GLY A 418 17.60 -46.44 -27.65
N THR A 419 17.13 -45.36 -28.27
CA THR A 419 17.34 -45.18 -29.73
C THR A 419 18.83 -44.91 -30.05
N PRO A 420 19.44 -45.65 -31.01
CA PRO A 420 20.83 -45.50 -31.42
C PRO A 420 21.24 -44.06 -31.76
N LYS A 421 22.43 -43.66 -31.30
CA LYS A 421 23.02 -42.31 -31.53
C LYS A 421 22.08 -41.14 -31.19
N ASN A 422 21.21 -41.34 -30.20
CA ASN A 422 20.14 -40.40 -29.84
C ASN A 422 20.02 -40.18 -28.32
N HIS A 423 21.15 -40.17 -27.61
CA HIS A 423 21.22 -39.97 -26.15
C HIS A 423 20.29 -40.90 -25.35
N LEU A 424 20.13 -42.14 -25.81
CA LEU A 424 19.28 -43.18 -25.19
C LEU A 424 17.79 -42.81 -25.11
N LEU A 425 17.30 -41.85 -25.91
CA LEU A 425 15.87 -41.50 -25.92
C LEU A 425 15.01 -42.70 -26.34
N THR A 426 13.84 -42.87 -25.73
CA THR A 426 12.87 -43.92 -26.12
C THR A 426 12.31 -43.71 -27.53
N THR A 427 12.25 -42.45 -27.98
CA THR A 427 11.73 -42.03 -29.28
C THR A 427 12.82 -41.51 -30.22
N LYS A 428 12.59 -41.67 -31.53
CA LYS A 428 13.42 -41.12 -32.62
C LYS A 428 13.20 -39.63 -32.84
N LYS A 429 12.09 -39.08 -32.32
CA LYS A 429 11.71 -37.66 -32.45
C LYS A 429 12.76 -36.73 -31.85
N ARG A 430 12.98 -35.58 -32.49
CA ARG A 430 14.06 -34.64 -32.12
C ARG A 430 13.58 -33.19 -32.05
N GLY A 431 14.29 -32.39 -31.25
CA GLY A 431 14.05 -30.95 -31.11
C GLY A 431 12.61 -30.63 -30.73
N ASP A 432 11.98 -29.76 -31.50
CA ASP A 432 10.60 -29.32 -31.31
C ASP A 432 9.56 -30.47 -31.35
N GLU A 433 9.77 -31.51 -32.14
CA GLU A 433 8.81 -32.61 -32.29
C GLU A 433 8.68 -33.45 -31.00
N LEU A 434 9.82 -33.65 -30.32
CA LEU A 434 9.87 -34.29 -29.00
C LEU A 434 9.09 -33.46 -27.98
N CYS A 435 9.36 -32.15 -27.92
CA CYS A 435 8.66 -31.21 -27.04
C CYS A 435 7.13 -31.26 -27.26
N LEU A 436 6.69 -31.22 -28.52
CA LEU A 436 5.26 -31.17 -28.87
C LEU A 436 4.48 -32.44 -28.52
N THR A 437 5.13 -33.58 -28.29
CA THR A 437 4.47 -34.82 -27.84
C THR A 437 3.85 -34.63 -26.44
N CYS A 438 4.52 -33.91 -25.53
CA CYS A 438 3.96 -33.57 -24.21
C CYS A 438 3.39 -32.14 -24.11
N HIS A 439 3.69 -31.28 -25.08
CA HIS A 439 3.35 -29.84 -25.04
C HIS A 439 2.59 -29.37 -26.30
N THR A 440 1.68 -30.22 -26.81
CA THR A 440 0.75 -29.98 -27.93
C THR A 440 0.21 -28.54 -27.99
N SER A 441 -0.31 -28.06 -26.84
CA SER A 441 -0.83 -26.71 -26.61
C SER A 441 0.09 -25.57 -27.07
N LYS A 442 1.41 -25.77 -27.03
CA LYS A 442 2.43 -24.73 -27.29
C LYS A 442 2.74 -24.57 -28.79
N LYS A 443 2.23 -25.45 -29.66
CA LYS A 443 2.26 -25.34 -31.14
C LYS A 443 1.62 -24.03 -31.68
N ARG A 444 0.91 -23.29 -30.83
CA ARG A 444 0.40 -21.93 -31.10
C ARG A 444 1.50 -20.87 -31.25
N ILE A 445 2.76 -21.15 -30.91
CA ILE A 445 3.88 -20.20 -31.06
C ILE A 445 4.38 -20.02 -32.51
N TYR A 446 4.23 -21.03 -33.38
CA TYR A 446 4.71 -20.97 -34.76
C TYR A 446 3.99 -19.91 -35.59
N GLY A 447 4.74 -19.20 -36.44
CA GLY A 447 4.29 -18.07 -37.25
C GLY A 447 4.17 -16.73 -36.50
N THR A 448 4.21 -16.73 -35.17
CA THR A 448 4.12 -15.52 -34.34
C THR A 448 5.41 -14.66 -34.40
N ARG A 449 5.40 -13.48 -33.76
CA ARG A 449 6.64 -12.72 -33.48
C ARG A 449 7.62 -13.42 -32.54
N HIS A 450 7.17 -14.40 -31.74
CA HIS A 450 8.03 -15.23 -30.88
C HIS A 450 8.50 -16.53 -31.56
N ASP A 451 8.22 -16.71 -32.85
CA ASP A 451 8.77 -17.82 -33.64
C ASP A 451 10.24 -17.53 -34.01
N ILE A 452 11.14 -17.67 -33.03
CA ILE A 452 12.54 -17.22 -33.15
C ILE A 452 13.28 -17.89 -34.31
N ALA A 453 13.03 -19.17 -34.59
CA ALA A 453 13.64 -19.86 -35.73
C ALA A 453 13.21 -19.28 -37.08
N LYS A 454 11.98 -18.72 -37.19
CA LYS A 454 11.48 -18.05 -38.39
C LYS A 454 11.81 -16.55 -38.45
N LYS A 455 11.90 -15.89 -37.30
CA LYS A 455 12.06 -14.41 -37.20
C LYS A 455 13.50 -13.95 -37.05
N PHE A 456 14.33 -14.74 -36.38
CA PHE A 456 15.74 -14.46 -36.11
C PHE A 456 16.57 -15.73 -36.36
N PRO A 457 16.57 -16.28 -37.59
CA PRO A 457 17.13 -17.60 -37.92
C PRO A 457 18.60 -17.77 -37.52
N GLU A 458 19.39 -16.71 -37.74
CA GLU A 458 20.83 -16.65 -37.42
C GLU A 458 21.11 -16.41 -35.92
N SER A 459 20.10 -16.18 -35.09
CA SER A 459 20.32 -15.92 -33.67
C SER A 459 20.74 -17.18 -32.93
N GLU A 460 21.83 -17.09 -32.18
CA GLU A 460 22.39 -18.21 -31.43
C GLU A 460 21.81 -18.30 -30.02
N ASN A 461 21.74 -19.52 -29.49
CA ASN A 461 21.49 -19.78 -28.07
C ASN A 461 22.80 -19.76 -27.26
N ALA A 462 22.74 -20.03 -25.95
CA ALA A 462 23.88 -19.94 -25.05
C ALA A 462 25.01 -20.94 -25.33
N ASP A 463 24.73 -21.97 -26.14
CA ASP A 463 25.66 -23.02 -26.58
C ASP A 463 26.21 -22.74 -28.00
N GLY A 464 25.87 -21.60 -28.60
CA GLY A 464 26.31 -21.19 -29.94
C GLY A 464 25.47 -21.79 -31.09
N GLU A 465 24.30 -22.38 -30.80
CA GLU A 465 23.50 -23.01 -31.85
C GLU A 465 22.49 -22.03 -32.46
N LYS A 466 22.51 -21.90 -33.79
CA LYS A 466 21.55 -21.05 -34.55
C LYS A 466 20.11 -21.55 -34.47
N ALA A 467 19.18 -20.63 -34.27
CA ALA A 467 17.76 -20.88 -34.13
C ALA A 467 17.15 -21.70 -35.29
N ALA A 468 17.48 -21.36 -36.54
CA ALA A 468 16.99 -22.06 -37.73
C ALA A 468 17.37 -23.56 -37.76
N ALA A 469 18.53 -23.93 -37.21
CA ALA A 469 19.05 -25.30 -37.22
C ALA A 469 18.56 -26.16 -36.03
N LYS A 470 17.86 -25.56 -35.05
CA LYS A 470 17.49 -26.21 -33.78
C LYS A 470 16.02 -26.13 -33.41
N GLY A 471 15.25 -25.26 -34.07
CA GLY A 471 13.81 -25.12 -33.85
C GLY A 471 13.44 -24.05 -32.83
N THR A 472 12.15 -23.76 -32.78
CA THR A 472 11.58 -22.62 -32.06
C THR A 472 11.58 -22.85 -30.55
N CYS A 473 11.38 -24.10 -30.09
CA CYS A 473 11.42 -24.40 -28.65
C CYS A 473 12.85 -24.31 -28.13
N ARG A 474 13.83 -24.90 -28.86
CA ARG A 474 15.25 -24.91 -28.45
C ARG A 474 15.94 -23.55 -28.56
N SER A 475 15.33 -22.59 -29.28
CA SER A 475 15.74 -21.18 -29.29
C SER A 475 15.49 -20.44 -27.98
N CYS A 476 14.67 -21.01 -27.08
CA CYS A 476 14.26 -20.44 -25.80
C CYS A 476 14.47 -21.38 -24.60
N HIS A 477 14.39 -22.70 -24.79
CA HIS A 477 14.43 -23.69 -23.71
C HIS A 477 15.46 -24.80 -23.96
N PHE A 478 16.26 -25.11 -22.94
CA PHE A 478 17.04 -26.34 -22.87
C PHE A 478 16.32 -27.39 -22.03
N MET A 479 16.48 -28.67 -22.38
CA MET A 479 15.92 -29.77 -21.57
C MET A 479 16.73 -29.99 -20.29
N HIS A 480 18.04 -29.74 -20.32
CA HIS A 480 18.94 -29.90 -19.19
C HIS A 480 19.92 -28.72 -19.12
N LYS A 481 20.38 -28.35 -17.92
CA LYS A 481 21.41 -27.31 -17.69
C LYS A 481 21.08 -25.91 -18.28
N GLY A 482 19.80 -25.52 -18.31
CA GLY A 482 19.41 -24.15 -18.70
C GLY A 482 20.07 -23.07 -17.83
N TYR A 483 20.28 -21.89 -18.41
CA TYR A 483 21.02 -20.78 -17.80
C TYR A 483 20.16 -19.92 -16.84
N GLY A 484 18.84 -19.93 -17.01
CA GLY A 484 17.89 -19.16 -16.20
C GLY A 484 16.54 -19.86 -15.98
N PRO A 485 15.61 -19.25 -15.23
CA PRO A 485 14.27 -19.78 -14.97
C PRO A 485 13.54 -20.25 -16.24
N LYS A 486 12.67 -21.26 -16.09
CA LYS A 486 12.09 -21.99 -17.23
C LYS A 486 13.12 -22.63 -18.17
N MET A 487 14.29 -23.01 -17.65
CA MET A 487 15.34 -23.70 -18.40
C MET A 487 15.89 -22.86 -19.56
N TRP A 488 16.06 -21.55 -19.32
CA TRP A 488 16.31 -20.58 -20.38
C TRP A 488 17.58 -20.90 -21.17
N ALA A 489 17.45 -20.93 -22.50
CA ALA A 489 18.50 -21.29 -23.44
C ALA A 489 19.46 -20.14 -23.78
N ARG A 490 19.29 -18.94 -23.20
CA ARG A 490 20.09 -17.74 -23.53
C ARG A 490 20.78 -17.17 -22.29
N ARG A 491 21.95 -16.57 -22.51
CA ARG A 491 22.70 -15.82 -21.48
C ARG A 491 22.02 -14.47 -21.22
N GLY A 492 22.40 -13.77 -20.14
CA GLY A 492 21.84 -12.46 -19.80
C GLY A 492 20.49 -12.49 -19.08
N ALA A 493 19.80 -13.63 -19.03
CA ALA A 493 18.75 -13.82 -18.03
C ALA A 493 19.40 -13.94 -16.64
N GLU A 494 19.09 -12.99 -15.77
CA GLU A 494 19.31 -13.12 -14.34
C GLU A 494 18.61 -14.38 -13.78
N ALA A 495 18.90 -14.74 -12.52
CA ALA A 495 18.19 -15.82 -11.81
C ALA A 495 16.75 -15.42 -11.36
N THR A 496 16.06 -14.63 -12.19
CA THR A 496 14.74 -14.01 -11.99
C THR A 496 13.80 -14.35 -13.15
N MET A 497 12.48 -14.36 -12.92
CA MET A 497 11.50 -14.64 -13.98
C MET A 497 11.39 -13.48 -14.98
N GLU A 498 11.79 -12.29 -14.56
CA GLU A 498 11.86 -11.05 -15.33
C GLU A 498 13.05 -11.05 -16.30
N GLY A 499 14.23 -11.50 -15.83
CA GLY A 499 15.45 -11.58 -16.63
C GLY A 499 15.31 -12.42 -17.91
N VAL A 500 14.47 -13.46 -17.87
CA VAL A 500 14.09 -14.28 -19.04
C VAL A 500 13.50 -13.44 -20.18
N CYS A 501 12.68 -12.44 -19.88
CA CYS A 501 12.13 -11.54 -20.91
C CYS A 501 13.12 -10.42 -21.25
N LEU A 502 13.79 -9.87 -20.23
CA LEU A 502 14.69 -8.73 -20.38
C LEU A 502 16.00 -9.09 -21.09
N SER A 503 16.40 -10.36 -21.19
CA SER A 503 17.54 -10.80 -22.02
C SER A 503 17.33 -10.61 -23.54
N CYS A 504 16.14 -10.18 -23.97
CA CYS A 504 15.85 -9.80 -25.36
C CYS A 504 15.09 -8.47 -25.44
N HIS A 505 14.19 -8.18 -24.50
CA HIS A 505 13.45 -6.90 -24.40
C HIS A 505 14.24 -5.83 -23.64
N SER A 506 15.50 -5.62 -24.03
CA SER A 506 16.40 -4.56 -23.55
C SER A 506 16.85 -3.66 -24.70
N GLU A 507 17.39 -2.49 -24.38
CA GLU A 507 18.22 -1.71 -25.30
C GLU A 507 19.42 -2.55 -25.78
N GLY A 508 19.75 -2.52 -27.08
CA GLY A 508 20.74 -3.41 -27.69
C GLY A 508 20.34 -4.90 -27.75
N GLY A 509 19.10 -5.23 -27.37
CA GLY A 509 18.56 -6.58 -27.41
C GLY A 509 17.77 -6.88 -28.68
N MET A 510 17.61 -8.16 -29.01
CA MET A 510 16.85 -8.65 -30.19
C MET A 510 15.43 -8.08 -30.32
N ALA A 511 14.82 -7.63 -29.21
CA ALA A 511 13.49 -7.03 -29.17
C ALA A 511 13.51 -5.60 -28.58
N GLU A 512 14.55 -4.82 -28.86
CA GLU A 512 14.71 -3.45 -28.35
C GLU A 512 13.57 -2.48 -28.75
N GLU A 513 12.96 -2.69 -29.92
CA GLU A 513 11.71 -2.01 -30.34
C GLU A 513 10.55 -2.14 -29.33
N LYS A 514 10.60 -3.16 -28.47
CA LYS A 514 9.53 -3.60 -27.56
C LYS A 514 10.01 -3.70 -26.11
N THR A 515 10.89 -2.80 -25.67
CA THR A 515 11.27 -2.61 -24.26
C THR A 515 10.09 -2.16 -23.38
N THR A 516 10.24 -2.25 -22.06
CA THR A 516 9.25 -1.73 -21.10
C THR A 516 9.36 -0.22 -20.89
N GLY A 517 10.58 0.31 -20.75
CA GLY A 517 10.86 1.74 -20.56
C GLY A 517 10.56 2.29 -19.15
N ARG A 518 10.99 3.54 -18.90
CA ARG A 518 11.09 4.15 -17.55
C ARG A 518 9.81 4.13 -16.71
N TYR A 519 8.65 4.41 -17.31
CA TYR A 519 7.37 4.41 -16.61
C TYR A 519 6.59 3.14 -17.01
N SER A 520 6.75 2.10 -16.19
CA SER A 520 6.22 0.76 -16.40
C SER A 520 5.61 0.17 -15.13
N HIS A 521 4.68 -0.76 -15.30
CA HIS A 521 4.12 -1.54 -14.21
C HIS A 521 5.24 -2.31 -13.49
N PRO A 522 5.33 -2.26 -12.15
CA PRO A 522 6.38 -2.95 -11.43
C PRO A 522 6.28 -4.46 -11.58
N VAL A 523 7.44 -5.10 -11.74
CA VAL A 523 7.67 -6.55 -11.79
C VAL A 523 8.73 -6.93 -10.75
N GLY A 524 8.89 -8.21 -10.42
CA GLY A 524 9.75 -8.66 -9.33
C GLY A 524 9.26 -8.29 -7.92
N VAL A 525 8.04 -7.74 -7.79
CA VAL A 525 7.41 -7.28 -6.53
C VAL A 525 6.27 -8.20 -6.09
N LYS A 526 6.08 -8.39 -4.78
CA LYS A 526 4.88 -9.06 -4.25
C LYS A 526 3.67 -8.11 -4.32
N PRO A 527 2.48 -8.58 -4.75
CA PRO A 527 1.27 -7.76 -4.76
C PRO A 527 0.77 -7.46 -3.35
N GLN A 528 0.59 -6.18 -3.02
CA GLN A 528 -0.05 -5.79 -1.77
C GLN A 528 -1.59 -5.79 -1.91
N ARG A 529 -2.27 -6.43 -0.96
CA ARG A 529 -3.75 -6.41 -0.80
C ARG A 529 -4.58 -7.08 -1.91
N ILE A 530 -4.00 -7.94 -2.74
CA ILE A 530 -4.78 -8.85 -3.59
C ILE A 530 -5.17 -10.07 -2.77
N LYS A 531 -6.45 -10.18 -2.40
CA LYS A 531 -7.02 -11.49 -2.08
C LYS A 531 -7.12 -12.31 -3.37
N GLN A 532 -6.50 -13.48 -3.41
CA GLN A 532 -6.51 -14.38 -4.58
C GLN A 532 -7.84 -15.16 -4.68
N GLU A 533 -8.96 -14.46 -4.78
CA GLU A 533 -10.30 -15.07 -4.91
C GLU A 533 -10.65 -15.24 -6.40
N GLY A 534 -10.62 -16.49 -6.90
CA GLY A 534 -11.13 -16.89 -8.21
C GLY A 534 -10.20 -16.67 -9.42
N ALA A 535 -9.70 -17.77 -10.02
CA ALA A 535 -9.01 -17.79 -11.32
C ALA A 535 -7.97 -16.66 -11.54
N ALA A 536 -7.11 -16.44 -10.53
CA ALA A 536 -6.13 -15.36 -10.51
C ALA A 536 -5.06 -15.49 -11.62
N LEU A 537 -4.44 -14.36 -11.97
CA LEU A 537 -3.26 -14.36 -12.83
C LEU A 537 -2.08 -15.02 -12.09
N PRO A 538 -1.26 -15.86 -12.75
CA PRO A 538 -0.21 -16.60 -12.07
C PRO A 538 0.88 -15.67 -11.53
N LEU A 539 1.18 -15.80 -10.24
CA LEU A 539 2.36 -15.20 -9.61
C LEU A 539 3.52 -16.21 -9.60
N PHE A 540 4.75 -15.72 -9.49
CA PHE A 540 5.96 -16.52 -9.69
C PHE A 540 7.03 -16.28 -8.61
N THR A 541 7.69 -17.35 -8.20
CA THR A 541 8.99 -17.27 -7.50
C THR A 541 10.08 -16.67 -8.40
N ASN A 542 11.17 -16.16 -7.84
CA ASN A 542 12.36 -15.77 -8.63
C ASN A 542 12.82 -16.90 -9.58
N LYS A 543 12.73 -18.17 -9.14
CA LYS A 543 13.09 -19.37 -9.94
C LYS A 543 12.04 -19.76 -11.00
N GLY A 544 11.01 -18.95 -11.24
CA GLY A 544 10.00 -19.18 -12.28
C GLY A 544 9.02 -20.34 -12.01
N ARG A 545 8.99 -20.91 -10.80
CA ARG A 545 7.86 -21.75 -10.36
C ARG A 545 6.65 -20.85 -10.10
N ARG A 546 5.45 -21.29 -10.51
CA ARG A 546 4.18 -20.64 -10.11
C ARG A 546 3.97 -20.84 -8.61
N ASP A 547 3.49 -19.80 -7.95
CA ASP A 547 3.36 -19.71 -6.49
C ASP A 547 2.31 -18.64 -6.15
N PRO A 548 1.23 -18.95 -5.41
CA PRO A 548 0.22 -17.96 -5.00
C PRO A 548 0.75 -16.81 -4.14
N GLU A 549 1.87 -17.02 -3.43
CA GLU A 549 2.56 -15.95 -2.68
C GLU A 549 3.71 -15.30 -3.46
N GLY A 550 3.85 -15.65 -4.74
CA GLY A 550 4.91 -15.17 -5.61
C GLY A 550 4.83 -13.67 -5.93
N LYS A 551 5.73 -13.27 -6.82
CA LYS A 551 5.84 -11.92 -7.38
C LYS A 551 5.05 -11.79 -8.68
N ILE A 552 4.68 -10.55 -9.01
CA ILE A 552 4.24 -10.19 -10.36
C ILE A 552 5.45 -10.21 -11.27
N SER A 553 5.37 -10.92 -12.39
CA SER A 553 6.39 -10.95 -13.45
C SER A 553 5.76 -10.64 -14.81
N CYS A 554 6.57 -10.48 -15.86
CA CYS A 554 6.08 -10.37 -17.24
C CYS A 554 5.16 -11.54 -17.61
N ALA A 555 5.51 -12.75 -17.15
CA ALA A 555 4.74 -13.98 -17.35
C ALA A 555 3.45 -14.06 -16.51
N SER A 556 3.17 -13.11 -15.61
CA SER A 556 1.88 -12.98 -14.93
C SER A 556 0.80 -12.40 -15.83
N CYS A 557 1.15 -11.47 -16.71
CA CYS A 557 0.23 -10.88 -17.69
C CYS A 557 0.31 -11.57 -19.06
N HIS A 558 1.49 -12.05 -19.47
CA HIS A 558 1.72 -12.64 -20.80
C HIS A 558 1.96 -14.16 -20.77
N ASP A 559 1.67 -14.82 -21.89
CA ASP A 559 2.12 -16.17 -22.24
C ASP A 559 2.69 -16.17 -23.68
N PRO A 560 4.02 -16.26 -23.88
CA PRO A 560 4.61 -16.16 -25.22
C PRO A 560 4.15 -17.27 -26.18
N HIS A 561 3.57 -18.36 -25.67
CA HIS A 561 3.03 -19.45 -26.46
C HIS A 561 1.58 -19.23 -26.96
N ARG A 562 0.90 -18.15 -26.55
CA ARG A 562 -0.50 -17.88 -26.93
C ARG A 562 -0.73 -16.41 -27.20
N TRP A 563 -0.88 -16.07 -28.48
CA TRP A 563 -1.13 -14.71 -28.98
C TRP A 563 -2.41 -14.06 -28.42
N ALA A 564 -3.56 -14.69 -28.62
CA ALA A 564 -4.85 -14.24 -28.13
C ALA A 564 -5.38 -15.18 -27.01
N PRO A 565 -5.94 -14.66 -25.91
CA PRO A 565 -6.44 -15.47 -24.81
C PRO A 565 -7.83 -16.07 -25.06
N ASP A 566 -8.67 -15.34 -25.80
CA ASP A 566 -10.11 -15.60 -25.97
C ASP A 566 -10.45 -16.04 -27.41
N SER A 567 -9.44 -16.40 -28.23
CA SER A 567 -9.61 -16.93 -29.59
C SER A 567 -8.44 -17.84 -30.01
N ASP A 568 -8.60 -18.52 -31.16
CA ASP A 568 -7.54 -19.34 -31.79
C ASP A 568 -6.66 -18.57 -32.78
N ASP A 569 -6.79 -17.23 -32.84
CA ASP A 569 -5.86 -16.37 -33.58
C ASP A 569 -4.42 -16.55 -33.03
N ARG A 570 -3.49 -16.79 -33.96
CA ARG A 570 -2.06 -16.99 -33.67
C ARG A 570 -1.22 -15.74 -33.96
N GLY A 571 -1.80 -14.63 -34.40
CA GLY A 571 -1.05 -13.42 -34.75
C GLY A 571 -0.15 -13.66 -35.96
N ALA A 572 -0.73 -14.29 -36.98
CA ALA A 572 -0.06 -14.59 -38.25
C ALA A 572 0.54 -13.32 -38.87
N ASP A 573 1.57 -13.52 -39.69
CA ASP A 573 2.29 -12.48 -40.44
C ASP A 573 2.81 -11.32 -39.58
N SER A 574 2.99 -11.57 -38.27
CA SER A 574 3.54 -10.61 -37.30
C SER A 574 2.72 -9.33 -37.14
N LYS A 575 1.40 -9.44 -37.24
CA LYS A 575 0.43 -8.40 -36.84
C LYS A 575 0.85 -7.75 -35.50
N GLU A 576 0.75 -6.42 -35.42
CA GLU A 576 0.98 -5.68 -34.17
C GLU A 576 -0.18 -5.89 -33.19
N GLY A 577 0.11 -5.88 -31.90
CA GLY A 577 -0.86 -6.27 -30.86
C GLY A 577 -1.64 -5.11 -30.24
N ASP A 578 -2.85 -5.42 -29.80
CA ASP A 578 -3.73 -4.54 -29.03
C ASP A 578 -4.02 -5.12 -27.63
N VAL A 579 -4.88 -4.46 -26.85
CA VAL A 579 -5.19 -4.83 -25.45
C VAL A 579 -5.90 -6.18 -25.29
N ASN A 580 -6.41 -6.77 -26.39
CA ASN A 580 -7.13 -8.04 -26.38
C ASN A 580 -6.26 -9.24 -26.76
N ASN A 581 -5.12 -9.01 -27.44
CA ASN A 581 -4.17 -10.06 -27.86
C ASN A 581 -2.77 -9.84 -27.25
N SER A 582 -1.75 -9.39 -27.99
CA SER A 582 -0.41 -9.06 -27.45
C SER A 582 0.23 -10.14 -26.55
N PHE A 583 -0.01 -11.43 -26.85
CA PHE A 583 0.41 -12.57 -26.02
C PHE A 583 -0.18 -12.58 -24.60
N LEU A 584 -1.38 -12.03 -24.36
CA LEU A 584 -1.95 -11.86 -23.01
C LEU A 584 -2.58 -13.13 -22.42
N ARG A 585 -2.66 -13.18 -21.08
CA ARG A 585 -3.30 -14.28 -20.33
C ARG A 585 -4.82 -14.17 -20.21
N LYS A 586 -5.34 -12.95 -20.25
CA LYS A 586 -6.76 -12.59 -20.31
C LYS A 586 -6.85 -11.32 -21.17
N ALA A 587 -7.89 -11.16 -21.96
CA ALA A 587 -8.05 -9.92 -22.71
C ALA A 587 -8.29 -8.73 -21.75
N GLY A 588 -7.71 -7.57 -22.07
CA GLY A 588 -8.03 -6.30 -21.43
C GLY A 588 -9.17 -5.58 -22.15
N THR A 589 -10.24 -6.33 -22.45
CA THR A 589 -11.50 -5.89 -23.07
C THR A 589 -12.10 -4.62 -22.43
N PRO A 590 -13.15 -4.01 -23.02
CA PRO A 590 -13.86 -2.90 -22.37
C PRO A 590 -14.37 -3.21 -20.95
N ASP A 591 -14.70 -4.47 -20.62
CA ASP A 591 -15.03 -4.95 -19.27
C ASP A 591 -13.80 -5.38 -18.43
N GLY A 592 -12.59 -5.04 -18.89
CA GLY A 592 -11.37 -4.90 -18.10
C GLY A 592 -10.88 -6.16 -17.39
N LYS A 593 -11.23 -7.35 -17.88
CA LYS A 593 -11.03 -8.66 -17.22
C LYS A 593 -9.59 -8.87 -16.71
N LEU A 594 -8.60 -8.50 -17.53
CA LEU A 594 -7.18 -8.50 -17.15
C LEU A 594 -6.92 -7.61 -15.92
N CYS A 595 -7.20 -6.31 -16.01
CA CYS A 595 -6.97 -5.33 -14.94
C CYS A 595 -7.76 -5.67 -13.66
N LYS A 596 -9.03 -6.06 -13.81
CA LYS A 596 -9.93 -6.44 -12.71
C LYS A 596 -9.40 -7.62 -11.89
N SER A 597 -8.60 -8.51 -12.50
CA SER A 597 -7.97 -9.65 -11.81
C SER A 597 -6.96 -9.22 -10.71
N CYS A 598 -6.49 -7.97 -10.72
CA CYS A 598 -5.61 -7.40 -9.69
C CYS A 598 -6.15 -6.10 -9.06
N HIS A 599 -7.10 -5.42 -9.72
CA HIS A 599 -7.55 -4.07 -9.38
C HIS A 599 -9.09 -3.95 -9.34
N ALA A 600 -9.79 -4.96 -8.82
CA ALA A 600 -11.25 -4.98 -8.68
C ALA A 600 -11.82 -3.67 -8.07
N SER A 601 -11.16 -3.13 -7.04
CA SER A 601 -11.51 -1.88 -6.34
C SER A 601 -11.31 -0.58 -7.15
N LYS A 602 -11.27 -0.68 -8.49
CA LYS A 602 -11.13 0.45 -9.43
C LYS A 602 -12.26 0.50 -10.45
N TRP A 603 -13.25 -0.38 -10.33
CA TRP A 603 -14.25 -0.62 -11.38
C TRP A 603 -15.26 0.52 -11.62
N SER A 604 -15.48 1.42 -10.65
CA SER A 604 -16.53 2.45 -10.77
C SER A 604 -16.21 3.61 -11.72
N VAL A 605 -15.09 3.55 -12.45
CA VAL A 605 -14.81 4.48 -13.57
C VAL A 605 -15.82 4.26 -14.70
N ILE A 606 -16.13 3.00 -15.01
CA ILE A 606 -16.99 2.62 -16.13
C ILE A 606 -18.45 2.98 -15.84
N GLY A 607 -19.15 3.55 -16.83
CA GLY A 607 -20.49 4.13 -16.67
C GLY A 607 -20.51 5.58 -16.14
N SER A 608 -19.38 6.09 -15.67
CA SER A 608 -19.24 7.43 -15.07
C SER A 608 -18.80 8.51 -16.08
N LYS A 609 -18.65 9.77 -15.62
CA LYS A 609 -18.09 10.88 -16.41
C LYS A 609 -16.59 10.75 -16.72
N HIS A 610 -15.86 9.83 -16.08
CA HIS A 610 -14.47 9.47 -16.42
C HIS A 610 -14.38 8.24 -17.34
N ASP A 611 -15.51 7.66 -17.75
CA ASP A 611 -15.53 6.64 -18.80
C ASP A 611 -15.33 7.31 -20.16
N MET A 612 -14.08 7.32 -20.63
CA MET A 612 -13.73 7.95 -21.90
C MET A 612 -14.43 7.30 -23.10
N GLY A 613 -14.82 6.02 -23.02
CA GLY A 613 -15.61 5.36 -24.07
C GLY A 613 -17.05 5.88 -24.15
N LEU A 614 -17.58 6.46 -23.06
CA LEU A 614 -18.91 7.07 -23.02
C LEU A 614 -18.92 8.57 -23.27
N MET A 615 -17.79 9.25 -23.05
CA MET A 615 -17.68 10.71 -23.13
C MET A 615 -16.97 11.18 -24.39
N GLU A 616 -15.84 10.56 -24.75
CA GLU A 616 -14.92 10.99 -25.80
C GLU A 616 -14.36 9.77 -26.58
N PRO A 617 -15.23 8.94 -27.21
CA PRO A 617 -14.88 7.61 -27.73
C PRO A 617 -13.76 7.60 -28.78
N HIS A 618 -13.59 8.71 -29.52
CA HIS A 618 -12.57 8.87 -30.54
C HIS A 618 -11.26 9.49 -30.02
N SER A 619 -11.18 9.84 -28.73
CA SER A 619 -9.95 10.36 -28.12
C SER A 619 -8.87 9.29 -28.09
N LYS A 620 -7.68 9.64 -28.59
CA LYS A 620 -6.51 8.76 -28.64
C LYS A 620 -5.55 9.03 -27.48
N ASN A 621 -4.96 7.97 -26.93
CA ASN A 621 -3.89 8.07 -25.94
C ASN A 621 -2.54 8.47 -26.60
N ALA A 622 -1.48 8.66 -25.82
CA ALA A 622 -0.16 9.07 -26.31
C ALA A 622 0.64 7.97 -27.05
N LYS A 623 0.00 6.83 -27.35
CA LYS A 623 0.45 5.82 -28.33
C LYS A 623 -0.43 5.80 -29.59
N GLY A 624 -1.37 6.73 -29.74
CA GLY A 624 -2.29 6.81 -30.87
C GLY A 624 -3.50 5.86 -30.79
N GLN A 625 -3.67 5.12 -29.69
CA GLN A 625 -4.72 4.12 -29.52
C GLN A 625 -6.02 4.77 -29.02
N THR A 626 -7.15 4.36 -29.59
CA THR A 626 -8.52 4.66 -29.13
C THR A 626 -8.89 3.86 -27.88
N ILE A 627 -10.09 4.11 -27.32
CA ILE A 627 -10.64 3.32 -26.21
C ILE A 627 -11.00 1.88 -26.63
N GLU A 628 -11.25 1.62 -27.92
CA GLU A 628 -11.49 0.25 -28.41
C GLU A 628 -10.18 -0.57 -28.44
N GLU A 629 -9.09 0.03 -28.94
CA GLU A 629 -7.77 -0.59 -29.03
C GLU A 629 -7.04 -0.74 -27.67
N SER A 630 -7.40 0.08 -26.68
CA SER A 630 -6.69 0.16 -25.38
C SER A 630 -7.57 -0.11 -24.14
N GLY A 631 -8.89 -0.21 -24.30
CA GLY A 631 -9.85 -0.36 -23.22
C GLY A 631 -10.06 0.94 -22.41
N VAL A 632 -11.09 0.98 -21.55
CA VAL A 632 -11.43 2.18 -20.76
C VAL A 632 -10.27 2.59 -19.83
N CYS A 633 -9.53 1.62 -19.30
CA CYS A 633 -8.30 1.89 -18.55
C CYS A 633 -7.18 2.48 -19.42
N GLY A 634 -7.03 2.03 -20.68
CA GLY A 634 -5.98 2.43 -21.61
C GLY A 634 -6.05 3.89 -22.08
N ALA A 635 -7.22 4.52 -21.92
CA ALA A 635 -7.39 5.95 -22.11
C ALA A 635 -6.59 6.80 -21.10
N CYS A 636 -6.26 6.25 -19.93
CA CYS A 636 -5.58 6.94 -18.84
C CYS A 636 -4.30 6.24 -18.33
N HIS A 637 -4.19 4.92 -18.46
CA HIS A 637 -3.05 4.13 -17.96
C HIS A 637 -2.50 3.16 -19.02
N THR A 638 -1.18 3.16 -19.24
CA THR A 638 -0.50 2.22 -20.14
C THR A 638 0.50 1.37 -19.37
N PRO A 639 0.41 0.02 -19.35
CA PRO A 639 1.28 -0.81 -18.52
C PRO A 639 2.79 -0.67 -18.78
N HIS A 640 3.20 -0.37 -20.00
CA HIS A 640 4.61 -0.21 -20.41
C HIS A 640 4.76 1.04 -21.28
N ASN A 641 5.89 1.75 -21.20
CA ASN A 641 6.15 2.99 -21.93
C ASN A 641 5.06 4.07 -21.73
N ALA A 642 4.66 4.30 -20.49
CA ALA A 642 3.81 5.44 -20.12
C ALA A 642 4.59 6.77 -20.23
N LYS A 643 3.88 7.90 -20.29
CA LYS A 643 4.50 9.24 -20.46
C LYS A 643 4.82 9.95 -19.14
N ALA A 644 4.22 9.52 -18.01
CA ALA A 644 4.46 10.10 -16.69
C ALA A 644 4.25 9.06 -15.57
N GLU A 645 4.32 9.52 -14.31
CA GLU A 645 4.08 8.70 -13.13
C GLU A 645 2.66 8.08 -13.12
N LYS A 646 2.44 7.08 -12.26
CA LYS A 646 1.18 6.32 -12.16
C LYS A 646 0.75 5.68 -13.49
N LEU A 647 1.71 5.39 -14.36
CA LEU A 647 1.53 4.78 -15.68
C LEU A 647 0.71 5.65 -16.66
N TRP A 648 0.75 6.98 -16.54
CA TRP A 648 -0.14 7.87 -17.30
C TRP A 648 0.01 7.72 -18.83
N ALA A 649 -1.10 7.41 -19.50
CA ALA A 649 -1.20 7.13 -20.94
C ALA A 649 -1.21 8.40 -21.82
N ARG A 650 -1.13 9.59 -21.23
CA ARG A 650 -1.24 10.89 -21.90
C ARG A 650 -0.04 11.76 -21.55
N SER A 651 0.31 12.71 -22.40
CA SER A 651 1.38 13.67 -22.07
C SER A 651 0.91 14.59 -20.92
N PRO A 652 1.66 14.68 -19.80
CA PRO A 652 1.32 15.60 -18.71
C PRO A 652 1.38 17.07 -19.17
N LYS A 653 0.69 17.95 -18.45
CA LYS A 653 0.65 19.40 -18.73
C LYS A 653 1.18 20.21 -17.53
N HIS A 654 0.70 21.43 -17.34
CA HIS A 654 1.15 22.36 -16.31
C HIS A 654 0.47 22.03 -14.95
N GLY A 655 1.14 22.39 -13.86
CA GLY A 655 0.70 22.12 -12.49
C GLY A 655 1.91 22.12 -11.55
N GLU A 656 1.66 22.39 -10.26
CA GLU A 656 2.68 22.50 -9.22
C GLU A 656 3.19 21.12 -8.72
N ASP A 657 2.40 20.05 -8.95
CA ASP A 657 2.79 18.67 -8.63
C ASP A 657 2.43 17.68 -9.76
N SER A 658 3.03 16.48 -9.73
CA SER A 658 2.79 15.40 -10.70
C SER A 658 1.31 15.11 -10.93
N ILE A 659 0.49 14.99 -9.88
CA ILE A 659 -0.93 14.64 -9.94
C ILE A 659 -1.74 15.74 -10.61
N GLU A 660 -1.46 17.01 -10.30
CA GLU A 660 -2.10 18.14 -11.00
C GLU A 660 -1.79 18.08 -12.51
N ARG A 661 -0.51 17.88 -12.88
CA ARG A 661 -0.08 17.76 -14.28
C ARG A 661 -0.72 16.58 -15.02
N LEU A 662 -1.16 15.53 -14.31
CA LEU A 662 -1.98 14.46 -14.90
C LEU A 662 -3.40 14.97 -15.18
N CYS A 663 -4.04 15.61 -14.19
CA CYS A 663 -5.42 16.11 -14.32
C CYS A 663 -5.55 17.18 -15.42
N THR A 664 -4.66 18.16 -15.45
CA THR A 664 -4.67 19.26 -16.44
C THR A 664 -4.39 18.79 -17.87
N SER A 665 -3.87 17.58 -18.08
CA SER A 665 -3.67 17.02 -19.42
C SER A 665 -4.98 16.85 -20.22
N CYS A 666 -6.13 16.78 -19.52
CA CYS A 666 -7.47 16.83 -20.11
C CYS A 666 -8.32 18.00 -19.54
N HIS A 667 -8.17 18.37 -18.28
CA HIS A 667 -8.87 19.52 -17.66
C HIS A 667 -8.15 20.84 -17.97
N SER A 668 -8.17 21.25 -19.23
CA SER A 668 -7.61 22.52 -19.73
C SER A 668 -8.36 22.98 -20.99
N LYS A 669 -8.26 24.26 -21.34
CA LYS A 669 -8.85 24.82 -22.57
C LYS A 669 -8.29 24.11 -23.82
N GLY A 670 -9.16 23.77 -24.78
CA GLY A 670 -8.77 23.04 -26.00
C GLY A 670 -8.41 21.56 -25.76
N ARG A 671 -8.97 20.94 -24.72
CA ARG A 671 -8.75 19.54 -24.33
C ARG A 671 -10.08 18.87 -23.97
N GLU A 672 -10.07 17.55 -23.84
CA GLU A 672 -11.25 16.68 -23.68
C GLU A 672 -12.18 17.07 -22.52
N ALA A 673 -11.67 17.68 -21.45
CA ALA A 673 -12.45 18.12 -20.30
C ALA A 673 -12.45 19.65 -20.11
N GLU A 674 -12.31 20.43 -21.19
CA GLU A 674 -12.26 21.91 -21.12
C GLU A 674 -13.50 22.54 -20.45
N ARG A 675 -14.66 21.88 -20.53
CA ARG A 675 -15.92 22.32 -19.91
C ARG A 675 -15.98 22.08 -18.38
N LYS A 676 -14.91 21.54 -17.80
CA LYS A 676 -14.79 21.14 -16.38
C LYS A 676 -13.40 21.51 -15.82
N THR A 677 -12.90 22.70 -16.14
CA THR A 677 -11.70 23.28 -15.52
C THR A 677 -11.98 23.79 -14.10
N THR A 678 -10.90 23.99 -13.33
CA THR A 678 -10.95 24.54 -11.96
C THR A 678 -11.17 26.05 -11.96
N GLY A 679 -10.53 26.80 -12.86
CA GLY A 679 -10.67 28.26 -13.00
C GLY A 679 -9.79 29.06 -12.03
N GLU A 680 -9.64 30.36 -12.29
CA GLU A 680 -8.64 31.23 -11.64
C GLU A 680 -8.79 31.31 -10.11
N ASN A 681 -10.02 31.47 -9.61
CA ASN A 681 -10.30 31.45 -8.17
C ASN A 681 -10.70 30.02 -7.75
N SER A 682 -9.71 29.20 -7.44
CA SER A 682 -9.88 27.82 -6.96
C SER A 682 -9.31 27.63 -5.55
N HIS A 683 -9.71 26.54 -4.88
CA HIS A 683 -9.06 26.10 -3.66
C HIS A 683 -7.57 25.83 -3.95
N PRO A 684 -6.63 26.35 -3.13
CA PRO A 684 -5.21 26.19 -3.40
C PRO A 684 -4.78 24.72 -3.42
N LEU A 685 -3.94 24.41 -4.41
CA LEU A 685 -3.09 23.22 -4.47
C LEU A 685 -1.67 23.61 -4.05
N GLY A 686 -0.71 22.68 -4.03
CA GLY A 686 0.69 22.91 -3.64
C GLY A 686 0.92 23.28 -2.16
N VAL A 687 -0.11 23.72 -1.44
CA VAL A 687 -0.02 24.16 -0.04
C VAL A 687 0.05 22.98 0.93
N ARG A 688 1.02 23.05 1.84
CA ARG A 688 1.19 22.10 2.94
C ARG A 688 0.20 22.39 4.10
N PRO A 689 -0.58 21.40 4.59
CA PRO A 689 -1.43 21.53 5.77
C PRO A 689 -0.63 21.52 7.09
N ASP A 690 -1.21 22.03 8.20
CA ASP A 690 -0.68 21.83 9.56
C ASP A 690 -0.61 20.32 9.88
N GLY A 691 0.51 19.87 10.44
CA GLY A 691 0.80 18.44 10.66
C GLY A 691 -0.08 17.74 11.70
N ARG A 692 -0.93 18.46 12.45
CA ARG A 692 -1.99 17.91 13.31
C ARG A 692 -3.32 17.83 12.57
N ILE A 693 -3.59 18.77 11.66
CA ILE A 693 -4.74 18.68 10.72
C ILE A 693 -4.56 17.49 9.79
N ALA A 694 -3.39 17.38 9.13
CA ALA A 694 -3.09 16.31 8.17
C ALA A 694 -3.30 14.91 8.75
N ARG A 695 -2.75 14.65 9.95
CA ARG A 695 -2.90 13.36 10.65
C ARG A 695 -4.32 13.07 11.15
N LYS A 696 -5.18 14.09 11.30
CA LYS A 696 -6.57 13.92 11.79
C LYS A 696 -7.65 14.05 10.70
N SER A 697 -7.30 14.40 9.46
CA SER A 697 -8.28 14.50 8.36
C SER A 697 -8.68 13.11 7.82
N GLY A 698 -7.72 12.19 7.73
CA GLY A 698 -7.91 10.92 7.01
C GLY A 698 -8.07 11.12 5.49
N LEU A 699 -7.45 12.16 4.93
CA LEU A 699 -7.24 12.35 3.49
C LEU A 699 -5.78 12.06 3.13
N PRO A 700 -5.46 11.61 1.90
CA PRO A 700 -4.10 11.46 1.44
C PRO A 700 -3.53 12.80 0.97
N TYR A 701 -2.29 13.11 1.34
CA TYR A 701 -1.52 14.24 0.83
C TYR A 701 -0.36 13.73 -0.03
N PHE A 702 0.22 14.60 -0.86
CA PHE A 702 1.11 14.19 -1.96
C PHE A 702 2.43 14.95 -1.99
N THR A 703 3.51 14.26 -2.35
CA THR A 703 4.78 14.89 -2.74
C THR A 703 4.66 15.58 -4.10
N GLU A 704 5.64 16.40 -4.47
CA GLU A 704 5.76 16.97 -5.83
C GLU A 704 5.83 15.87 -6.91
N SER A 705 6.46 14.72 -6.60
CA SER A 705 6.47 13.49 -7.42
C SER A 705 5.15 12.69 -7.41
N GLY A 706 4.10 13.20 -6.77
CA GLY A 706 2.78 12.58 -6.69
C GLY A 706 2.74 11.29 -5.88
N GLU A 707 3.72 11.04 -5.01
CA GLU A 707 3.71 9.93 -4.05
C GLU A 707 2.91 10.31 -2.81
N ARG A 708 2.38 9.31 -2.07
CA ARG A 708 1.55 9.57 -0.90
C ARG A 708 2.41 9.72 0.34
N ASP A 709 2.34 10.89 0.97
CA ASP A 709 3.06 11.21 2.20
C ASP A 709 2.10 11.91 3.18
N PRO A 710 1.96 11.48 4.45
CA PRO A 710 1.26 12.23 5.49
C PRO A 710 1.78 13.67 5.72
N ASN A 711 2.99 13.97 5.25
CA ASN A 711 3.63 15.28 5.25
C ASN A 711 3.55 16.01 3.90
N GLY A 712 2.88 15.43 2.89
CA GLY A 712 2.73 16.03 1.58
C GLY A 712 1.83 17.28 1.55
N ASN A 713 1.70 17.83 0.35
CA ASN A 713 0.88 18.99 0.04
C ASN A 713 -0.56 18.59 -0.36
N VAL A 714 -1.46 19.57 -0.38
CA VAL A 714 -2.79 19.43 -0.98
C VAL A 714 -2.68 19.42 -2.50
N SER A 715 -3.15 18.34 -3.11
CA SER A 715 -3.25 18.13 -4.57
C SER A 715 -4.67 17.68 -4.96
N CYS A 716 -5.02 17.67 -6.26
CA CYS A 716 -6.34 17.24 -6.77
C CYS A 716 -6.82 15.90 -6.17
N ALA A 717 -5.91 14.91 -6.08
CA ALA A 717 -6.22 13.59 -5.53
C ALA A 717 -6.36 13.54 -4.00
N THR A 718 -6.24 14.67 -3.29
CA THR A 718 -6.54 14.82 -1.85
C THR A 718 -8.05 14.73 -1.62
N CYS A 719 -8.81 15.48 -2.42
CA CYS A 719 -10.27 15.51 -2.34
C CYS A 719 -10.91 14.45 -3.24
N HIS A 720 -10.34 14.21 -4.43
CA HIS A 720 -10.91 13.27 -5.42
C HIS A 720 -10.19 11.90 -5.47
N ASP A 721 -10.93 10.87 -5.87
CA ASP A 721 -10.42 9.59 -6.36
C ASP A 721 -11.19 9.20 -7.62
N VAL A 722 -10.58 9.36 -8.80
CA VAL A 722 -11.23 9.05 -10.09
C VAL A 722 -11.77 7.62 -10.19
N HIS A 723 -11.26 6.70 -9.36
CA HIS A 723 -11.67 5.30 -9.31
C HIS A 723 -12.83 4.99 -8.35
N ARG A 724 -13.49 6.03 -7.81
CA ARG A 724 -14.65 5.95 -6.94
C ARG A 724 -15.66 6.98 -7.41
N TRP A 725 -16.91 6.61 -7.69
CA TRP A 725 -17.94 7.60 -8.00
C TRP A 725 -18.47 8.32 -6.75
N GLU A 726 -18.72 7.56 -5.68
CA GLU A 726 -19.46 7.99 -4.48
C GLU A 726 -18.76 7.46 -3.20
N PRO A 727 -18.58 8.26 -2.14
CA PRO A 727 -18.07 7.82 -0.85
C PRO A 727 -18.99 6.79 -0.18
N GLY A 728 -18.42 5.75 0.42
CA GLY A 728 -19.15 4.78 1.26
C GLY A 728 -19.99 3.74 0.52
N VAL A 729 -20.29 3.93 -0.78
CA VAL A 729 -20.98 2.94 -1.60
C VAL A 729 -20.04 1.80 -2.00
N ALA A 730 -20.56 0.57 -2.03
CA ALA A 730 -19.84 -0.64 -2.40
C ALA A 730 -19.43 -0.66 -3.89
N GLU A 731 -18.50 -1.56 -4.23
CA GLU A 731 -17.83 -1.58 -5.54
C GLU A 731 -18.76 -2.06 -6.67
N GLY A 732 -18.84 -1.29 -7.75
CA GLY A 732 -19.65 -1.57 -8.93
C GLY A 732 -19.46 -0.52 -10.02
N PRO A 733 -20.01 -0.70 -11.24
CA PRO A 733 -19.99 0.31 -12.28
C PRO A 733 -20.77 1.57 -11.86
N GLY A 734 -20.34 2.73 -12.34
CA GLY A 734 -20.93 4.03 -12.02
C GLY A 734 -22.36 4.18 -12.54
N LYS A 735 -23.18 4.96 -11.82
CA LYS A 735 -24.58 5.23 -12.18
C LYS A 735 -24.66 6.08 -13.47
N ARG A 736 -24.93 5.41 -14.59
CA ARG A 736 -25.13 5.91 -15.99
C ARG A 736 -25.13 7.44 -16.17
N LYS A 737 -24.02 8.03 -16.64
CA LYS A 737 -23.93 9.41 -17.22
C LYS A 737 -24.50 10.59 -16.39
N ILE A 738 -24.90 10.39 -15.13
CA ILE A 738 -25.44 11.42 -14.23
C ILE A 738 -24.39 12.51 -13.97
N GLU A 739 -24.83 13.77 -13.88
CA GLU A 739 -23.94 14.88 -13.52
C GLU A 739 -23.61 14.87 -12.03
N GLY A 740 -22.36 15.21 -11.69
CA GLY A 740 -21.89 15.17 -10.31
C GLY A 740 -22.58 16.17 -9.39
N ASN A 741 -22.84 15.77 -8.14
CA ASN A 741 -23.29 16.64 -7.05
C ASN A 741 -22.40 16.49 -5.80
N ARG A 742 -22.71 17.21 -4.71
CA ARG A 742 -21.92 17.20 -3.45
C ARG A 742 -21.77 15.84 -2.75
N PHE A 743 -22.62 14.87 -3.07
CA PHE A 743 -22.54 13.52 -2.48
C PHE A 743 -21.64 12.59 -3.29
N ASN A 744 -21.52 12.77 -4.60
CA ASN A 744 -20.70 11.94 -5.49
C ASN A 744 -19.51 12.73 -6.08
N SER A 745 -19.49 13.06 -7.38
CA SER A 745 -18.40 13.83 -8.03
C SER A 745 -16.97 13.31 -7.77
N PHE A 746 -16.81 11.99 -7.65
CA PHE A 746 -15.53 11.33 -7.37
C PHE A 746 -14.86 11.70 -6.05
N LEU A 747 -15.61 12.13 -5.03
CA LEU A 747 -15.04 12.55 -3.75
C LEU A 747 -14.54 11.38 -2.88
N ARG A 748 -13.54 11.64 -2.02
CA ARG A 748 -13.03 10.65 -1.05
C ARG A 748 -13.90 10.51 0.21
N LYS A 749 -14.52 11.62 0.63
CA LYS A 749 -15.44 11.75 1.77
C LYS A 749 -16.69 12.48 1.27
N PRO A 750 -17.89 12.22 1.84
CA PRO A 750 -19.08 12.97 1.45
C PRO A 750 -18.94 14.43 1.84
N TYR A 751 -19.59 15.30 1.07
CA TYR A 751 -19.83 16.68 1.44
C TYR A 751 -21.34 16.83 1.77
N ASP A 752 -21.69 16.15 2.86
CA ASP A 752 -23.01 16.06 3.48
C ASP A 752 -23.38 17.34 4.24
N ASP A 753 -24.51 17.34 4.94
CA ASP A 753 -25.00 18.49 5.71
C ASP A 753 -24.13 18.80 6.94
N THR A 754 -23.35 17.83 7.44
CA THR A 754 -22.30 18.08 8.44
C THR A 754 -20.97 18.57 7.83
N ALA A 755 -20.93 18.75 6.51
CA ALA A 755 -19.77 19.19 5.74
C ALA A 755 -18.49 18.33 5.95
N THR A 756 -18.63 17.01 6.08
CA THR A 756 -17.57 16.07 6.50
C THR A 756 -16.24 16.26 5.77
N LEU A 757 -16.26 16.42 4.43
CA LEU A 757 -15.05 16.68 3.64
C LEU A 757 -14.33 17.95 4.10
N CYS A 758 -15.02 19.09 4.15
CA CYS A 758 -14.47 20.39 4.55
C CYS A 758 -14.04 20.40 6.02
N ALA A 759 -14.90 19.88 6.91
CA ALA A 759 -14.66 19.79 8.35
C ALA A 759 -13.47 18.91 8.72
N SER A 760 -13.05 17.98 7.85
CA SER A 760 -11.84 17.18 8.08
C SER A 760 -10.56 18.03 8.19
N CYS A 761 -10.53 19.18 7.51
CA CYS A 761 -9.45 20.18 7.57
C CYS A 761 -9.87 21.45 8.34
N HIS A 762 -11.02 22.04 8.03
CA HIS A 762 -11.47 23.35 8.52
C HIS A 762 -12.47 23.23 9.68
N ARG A 763 -12.05 22.57 10.77
CA ARG A 763 -12.90 22.22 11.91
C ARG A 763 -13.61 23.41 12.54
N GLU A 764 -12.89 24.51 12.74
CA GLU A 764 -13.40 25.75 13.36
C GLU A 764 -14.45 26.42 12.46
N ASN A 765 -14.27 26.37 11.14
CA ASN A 765 -15.23 26.93 10.19
C ASN A 765 -16.51 26.08 10.09
N ALA A 766 -16.46 24.80 10.51
CA ALA A 766 -17.59 23.87 10.46
C ALA A 766 -18.52 23.98 11.69
N LEU A 767 -18.29 24.94 12.59
CA LEU A 767 -19.21 25.35 13.66
C LEU A 767 -20.40 26.17 13.11
N VAL A 768 -20.30 26.68 11.87
CA VAL A 768 -21.37 27.45 11.19
C VAL A 768 -22.64 26.63 10.95
N VAL A 769 -22.52 25.31 10.89
CA VAL A 769 -23.63 24.37 10.66
C VAL A 769 -24.67 24.52 11.77
N GLY A 770 -25.93 24.65 11.39
CA GLY A 770 -27.07 24.84 12.30
C GLY A 770 -27.18 26.24 12.93
N THR A 771 -26.36 27.21 12.54
CA THR A 771 -26.42 28.61 13.04
C THR A 771 -27.29 29.50 12.14
N ASP A 772 -27.51 30.76 12.52
CA ASP A 772 -28.20 31.77 11.68
C ASP A 772 -27.44 32.11 10.37
N HIS A 773 -26.17 31.71 10.22
CA HIS A 773 -25.40 31.77 8.97
C HIS A 773 -25.43 30.43 8.19
N ASP A 774 -25.99 29.35 8.73
CA ASP A 774 -26.33 28.18 7.94
C ASP A 774 -27.49 28.54 7.02
N MET A 775 -27.22 28.52 5.72
CA MET A 775 -28.22 28.92 4.74
C MET A 775 -29.38 27.92 4.62
N ASN A 776 -29.26 26.67 5.13
CA ASN A 776 -30.41 25.76 5.28
C ASN A 776 -31.43 26.31 6.28
N VAL A 777 -30.94 26.87 7.40
CA VAL A 777 -31.77 27.52 8.42
C VAL A 777 -32.27 28.86 7.89
N THR A 778 -31.37 29.73 7.43
CA THR A 778 -31.70 31.13 7.14
C THR A 778 -32.42 31.37 5.81
N GLY A 779 -32.04 30.66 4.73
CA GLY A 779 -32.63 30.89 3.41
C GLY A 779 -32.37 29.73 2.43
N PRO A 780 -32.99 28.55 2.62
CA PRO A 780 -32.68 27.32 1.87
C PRO A 780 -32.99 27.44 0.38
N ARG A 781 -34.01 28.23 0.02
CA ARG A 781 -34.37 28.55 -1.38
C ARG A 781 -33.47 29.63 -2.02
N SER A 782 -32.54 30.23 -1.27
CA SER A 782 -31.60 31.19 -1.85
C SER A 782 -30.54 30.47 -2.67
N ARG A 783 -30.14 31.06 -3.80
CA ARG A 783 -29.11 30.52 -4.69
C ARG A 783 -27.80 31.28 -4.54
N ASN A 784 -26.68 30.59 -4.73
CA ASN A 784 -25.36 31.20 -4.91
C ASN A 784 -25.20 31.75 -6.35
N LEU A 785 -24.05 32.33 -6.70
CA LEU A 785 -23.81 32.88 -8.05
C LEU A 785 -23.66 31.80 -9.15
N ASN A 786 -23.38 30.55 -8.79
CA ASN A 786 -23.47 29.41 -9.72
C ASN A 786 -24.94 29.00 -10.00
N GLY A 787 -25.90 29.61 -9.30
CA GLY A 787 -27.32 29.24 -9.38
C GLY A 787 -27.73 28.07 -8.50
N GLU A 788 -26.87 27.58 -7.61
CA GLU A 788 -27.11 26.39 -6.77
C GLU A 788 -27.84 26.77 -5.47
N THR A 789 -28.83 25.98 -5.02
CA THR A 789 -29.35 26.06 -3.64
C THR A 789 -28.41 25.40 -2.64
N VAL A 790 -28.63 25.64 -1.35
CA VAL A 790 -27.88 25.01 -0.24
C VAL A 790 -28.00 23.49 -0.24
N GLU A 791 -29.14 22.95 -0.70
CA GLU A 791 -29.33 21.50 -0.90
C GLU A 791 -28.38 20.93 -1.98
N GLN A 792 -28.06 21.74 -3.00
CA GLN A 792 -27.20 21.36 -4.13
C GLN A 792 -25.70 21.56 -3.80
N SER A 793 -25.34 22.72 -3.23
CA SER A 793 -23.95 23.13 -2.96
C SER A 793 -23.52 23.02 -1.49
N GLY A 794 -24.39 22.56 -0.58
CA GLY A 794 -24.12 22.36 0.84
C GLY A 794 -23.92 23.66 1.64
N VAL A 795 -23.79 23.53 2.97
CA VAL A 795 -23.67 24.66 3.91
C VAL A 795 -22.53 25.61 3.53
N CYS A 796 -21.36 25.06 3.21
CA CYS A 796 -20.18 25.87 2.85
C CYS A 796 -20.32 26.49 1.45
N GLY A 797 -20.83 25.74 0.46
CA GLY A 797 -20.94 26.12 -0.95
C GLY A 797 -22.08 27.10 -1.27
N ALA A 798 -22.97 27.33 -0.31
CA ALA A 798 -23.80 28.52 -0.31
C ALA A 798 -22.96 29.82 -0.30
N CYS A 799 -21.72 29.79 0.20
CA CYS A 799 -20.82 30.94 0.32
C CYS A 799 -19.45 30.75 -0.39
N HIS A 800 -18.91 29.54 -0.45
CA HIS A 800 -17.55 29.22 -0.92
C HIS A 800 -17.53 28.11 -2.00
N ALA A 801 -17.18 28.44 -3.24
CA ALA A 801 -17.01 27.47 -4.33
C ALA A 801 -15.54 27.02 -4.43
N VAL A 802 -15.27 25.71 -4.31
CA VAL A 802 -13.90 25.17 -4.38
C VAL A 802 -13.26 25.27 -5.77
N HIS A 803 -14.08 25.40 -6.82
CA HIS A 803 -13.69 25.64 -8.20
C HIS A 803 -14.56 26.78 -8.76
N ASN A 804 -14.01 27.58 -9.68
CA ASN A 804 -14.69 28.65 -10.42
C ASN A 804 -15.40 29.67 -9.50
N ALA A 805 -14.78 30.07 -8.39
CA ALA A 805 -15.32 31.13 -7.55
C ALA A 805 -15.29 32.50 -8.25
N PHE A 806 -16.15 33.42 -7.81
CA PHE A 806 -16.23 34.78 -8.37
C PHE A 806 -15.20 35.73 -7.76
N GLY A 807 -14.37 35.26 -6.82
CA GLY A 807 -13.24 36.02 -6.29
C GLY A 807 -12.54 35.33 -5.12
N SER A 808 -11.57 36.04 -4.53
CA SER A 808 -10.79 35.56 -3.38
C SER A 808 -11.66 35.21 -2.16
N LEU A 809 -11.09 34.38 -1.28
CA LEU A 809 -11.81 33.65 -0.22
C LEU A 809 -12.86 32.65 -0.77
N LEU A 810 -12.68 32.22 -2.04
CA LEU A 810 -13.55 31.28 -2.75
C LEU A 810 -15.00 31.77 -2.90
N TRP A 811 -15.23 33.07 -2.81
CA TRP A 811 -16.57 33.62 -2.62
C TRP A 811 -17.49 33.44 -3.84
N VAL A 812 -18.71 32.96 -3.60
CA VAL A 812 -19.73 32.68 -4.63
C VAL A 812 -21.09 33.32 -4.31
N ARG A 813 -21.11 34.47 -3.61
CA ARG A 813 -22.32 35.32 -3.47
C ARG A 813 -22.07 36.71 -4.03
N GLY A 814 -23.14 37.42 -4.39
CA GLY A 814 -23.02 38.83 -4.84
C GLY A 814 -22.44 39.72 -3.73
N VAL A 815 -21.61 40.69 -4.12
CA VAL A 815 -21.09 41.74 -3.21
C VAL A 815 -22.00 42.97 -3.19
N GLY A 816 -21.98 43.72 -2.08
CA GLY A 816 -22.70 44.98 -1.91
C GLY A 816 -21.77 46.19 -1.86
N SER A 817 -22.33 47.38 -1.66
CA SER A 817 -21.58 48.64 -1.53
C SER A 817 -21.01 48.84 -0.13
N GLY A 818 -19.72 48.57 0.04
CA GLY A 818 -18.93 48.90 1.23
C GLY A 818 -17.62 49.60 0.83
N GLU A 819 -16.97 50.28 1.78
CA GLU A 819 -15.74 51.05 1.54
C GLU A 819 -14.50 50.12 1.40
N ASN A 820 -14.63 48.87 1.83
CA ASN A 820 -13.63 47.82 1.71
C ASN A 820 -14.26 46.45 1.39
N ARG A 821 -13.42 45.47 1.02
CA ARG A 821 -13.87 44.13 0.63
C ARG A 821 -14.68 43.41 1.72
N ASN A 822 -14.26 43.47 2.98
CA ASN A 822 -14.95 42.76 4.07
C ASN A 822 -16.37 43.28 4.27
N GLU A 823 -16.53 44.60 4.24
CA GLU A 823 -17.83 45.26 4.34
C GLU A 823 -18.72 44.96 3.12
N ALA A 824 -18.15 44.99 1.91
CA ALA A 824 -18.83 44.67 0.66
C ALA A 824 -19.35 43.21 0.62
N LEU A 825 -18.56 42.25 1.12
CA LEU A 825 -18.97 40.85 1.25
C LEU A 825 -20.20 40.73 2.18
N CYS A 826 -20.16 41.37 3.36
CA CYS A 826 -21.27 41.35 4.32
C CYS A 826 -22.54 42.01 3.74
N LYS A 827 -22.42 43.22 3.19
CA LYS A 827 -23.53 43.98 2.58
C LYS A 827 -24.12 43.33 1.33
N GLY A 828 -23.42 42.36 0.72
CA GLY A 828 -23.97 41.49 -0.33
C GLY A 828 -25.22 40.71 0.11
N CYS A 829 -25.27 40.31 1.39
CA CYS A 829 -26.42 39.64 2.01
C CYS A 829 -27.17 40.54 3.01
N HIS A 830 -26.48 41.41 3.76
CA HIS A 830 -27.04 42.30 4.78
C HIS A 830 -27.41 43.67 4.21
N ALA A 831 -28.38 43.69 3.29
CA ALA A 831 -28.93 44.91 2.71
C ALA A 831 -30.45 44.78 2.45
N ARG A 832 -31.13 45.91 2.19
CA ARG A 832 -32.56 45.92 1.84
C ARG A 832 -32.84 44.98 0.66
N ARG A 833 -33.92 44.19 0.76
CA ARG A 833 -34.35 43.18 -0.24
C ARG A 833 -33.35 42.04 -0.50
N LYS A 834 -32.29 41.88 0.30
CA LYS A 834 -31.39 40.71 0.31
C LYS A 834 -31.79 39.72 1.42
N VAL A 835 -31.15 38.54 1.46
CA VAL A 835 -31.51 37.45 2.40
C VAL A 835 -31.31 37.82 3.88
N GLY A 836 -30.27 38.59 4.20
CA GLY A 836 -30.02 39.14 5.53
C GLY A 836 -30.74 40.47 5.82
N SER A 837 -31.79 40.82 5.07
CA SER A 837 -32.47 42.14 5.17
C SER A 837 -33.11 42.44 6.52
N LYS A 838 -33.38 41.42 7.35
CA LYS A 838 -33.81 41.60 8.76
C LYS A 838 -32.67 41.99 9.71
N LYS A 839 -31.40 41.84 9.28
CA LYS A 839 -30.17 42.03 10.04
C LYS A 839 -29.25 43.05 9.35
N ILE A 840 -29.81 44.18 8.91
CA ILE A 840 -29.01 45.31 8.42
C ILE A 840 -28.43 46.11 9.60
N ILE A 841 -27.20 46.61 9.43
CA ILE A 841 -26.62 47.55 10.38
C ILE A 841 -27.52 48.79 10.43
N ARG A 842 -27.89 49.21 11.64
CA ARG A 842 -28.65 50.43 11.89
C ARG A 842 -27.69 51.57 12.13
N GLU A 843 -27.86 52.67 11.40
CA GLU A 843 -27.24 53.92 11.78
C GLU A 843 -27.99 54.55 12.96
N PRO A 844 -27.30 55.22 13.90
CA PRO A 844 -25.85 55.43 13.93
C PRO A 844 -25.08 54.21 14.44
N SER A 845 -24.01 53.84 13.75
CA SER A 845 -23.12 52.71 14.07
C SER A 845 -21.77 53.17 14.65
N HIS A 846 -21.08 52.25 15.35
CA HIS A 846 -19.68 52.40 15.75
C HIS A 846 -18.79 52.69 14.52
N PRO A 847 -17.78 53.58 14.64
CA PRO A 847 -16.83 53.82 13.56
C PRO A 847 -16.15 52.54 13.08
N MET A 848 -16.28 52.27 11.78
CA MET A 848 -15.57 51.22 11.06
C MET A 848 -14.57 51.88 10.11
N ASN A 849 -13.71 51.08 9.48
CA ASN A 849 -12.83 51.50 8.39
C ASN A 849 -11.87 52.62 8.84
N LYS A 850 -11.32 52.44 10.05
CA LYS A 850 -10.36 53.30 10.73
C LYS A 850 -9.32 52.43 11.46
N ALA A 851 -8.09 52.92 11.54
CA ALA A 851 -7.04 52.22 12.25
C ALA A 851 -7.21 52.37 13.77
N VAL A 852 -6.74 51.38 14.54
CA VAL A 852 -6.77 51.45 16.01
C VAL A 852 -5.90 52.60 16.56
N SER A 853 -4.95 53.10 15.76
CA SER A 853 -4.21 54.34 16.01
C SER A 853 -5.09 55.59 16.04
N ASP A 854 -6.16 55.63 15.26
CA ASP A 854 -6.96 56.84 15.03
C ASP A 854 -8.01 57.03 16.14
N ALA A 855 -8.28 55.96 16.88
CA ALA A 855 -9.01 55.98 18.14
C ALA A 855 -8.17 56.49 19.33
N ARG A 856 -6.87 56.77 19.14
CA ARG A 856 -6.04 57.45 20.16
C ARG A 856 -6.45 58.92 20.25
N PRO A 857 -6.46 59.55 21.44
CA PRO A 857 -6.64 60.99 21.55
C PRO A 857 -5.55 61.72 20.76
N THR A 858 -5.95 62.49 19.74
CA THR A 858 -5.07 63.38 18.96
C THR A 858 -4.49 64.50 19.83
N LEU A 859 -5.16 64.83 20.93
CA LEU A 859 -4.64 65.67 22.00
C LEU A 859 -3.45 65.02 22.71
N ARG A 860 -2.25 65.57 22.48
CA ARG A 860 -1.01 65.33 23.26
C ARG A 860 -1.13 65.64 24.78
N ARG A 861 -2.31 66.04 25.28
CA ARG A 861 -2.50 66.72 26.58
C ARG A 861 -3.35 65.94 27.61
N GLU A 862 -3.88 64.76 27.29
CA GLU A 862 -4.51 63.89 28.31
C GLU A 862 -3.48 63.11 29.17
N THR A 863 -2.18 63.28 28.92
CA THR A 863 -1.08 62.61 29.64
C THR A 863 -0.55 63.43 30.82
N SER A 864 -0.99 63.07 32.02
CA SER A 864 -0.04 63.01 33.14
C SER A 864 0.86 61.77 32.94
N ALA A 865 2.06 61.75 33.53
CA ALA A 865 2.98 60.61 33.46
C ALA A 865 2.36 59.27 33.92
N PHE A 866 1.28 59.33 34.72
CA PHE A 866 0.51 58.17 35.18
C PHE A 866 -0.24 57.44 34.03
N TYR A 867 -0.62 58.16 32.97
CA TYR A 867 -1.23 57.59 31.75
C TYR A 867 -0.20 57.21 30.68
N GLU A 868 1.08 57.49 30.92
CA GLU A 868 2.16 57.31 29.94
C GLU A 868 2.76 55.91 30.02
N HIS A 869 2.77 55.29 31.20
CA HIS A 869 3.32 53.94 31.40
C HIS A 869 2.63 52.88 30.52
N ALA A 870 1.30 52.82 30.49
CA ALA A 870 0.56 51.87 29.65
C ALA A 870 0.28 52.39 28.22
N ARG A 871 1.12 53.31 27.69
CA ARG A 871 1.23 53.56 26.25
C ARG A 871 2.16 52.56 25.55
N LYS A 872 3.11 51.93 26.28
CA LYS A 872 4.16 51.08 25.69
C LYS A 872 3.62 49.86 24.96
N ASP A 873 2.49 49.30 25.39
CA ASP A 873 1.89 48.09 24.81
C ASP A 873 1.04 48.36 23.56
N GLY A 874 0.90 49.63 23.16
CA GLY A 874 -0.13 50.14 22.24
C GLY A 874 -0.02 49.76 20.75
N LYS A 875 0.56 48.61 20.41
CA LYS A 875 0.66 48.06 19.03
C LYS A 875 -0.04 46.73 18.79
N SER A 876 -0.68 46.11 19.79
CA SER A 876 -1.44 44.86 19.60
C SER A 876 -2.79 44.87 20.33
N THR A 877 -3.87 44.93 19.56
CA THR A 877 -5.15 44.34 19.96
C THR A 877 -5.10 42.82 19.69
N GLU A 878 -5.81 42.03 20.49
CA GLU A 878 -5.97 40.59 20.26
C GLU A 878 -6.87 40.28 19.04
N LEU A 879 -7.72 41.25 18.65
CA LEU A 879 -8.68 41.10 17.56
C LEU A 879 -8.00 41.31 16.19
N PRO A 880 -8.37 40.55 15.14
CA PRO A 880 -7.77 40.67 13.82
C PRO A 880 -8.19 41.99 13.15
N LEU A 881 -7.21 42.77 12.68
CA LEU A 881 -7.43 43.96 11.86
C LEU A 881 -7.20 43.61 10.37
N PHE A 882 -7.71 44.46 9.46
CA PHE A 882 -7.78 44.13 8.04
C PHE A 882 -7.42 45.30 7.12
N LYS A 883 -6.84 45.00 5.95
CA LYS A 883 -6.61 45.98 4.87
C LYS A 883 -7.88 46.16 4.01
N PRO A 884 -7.98 47.23 3.19
CA PRO A 884 -9.11 47.44 2.29
C PRO A 884 -9.39 46.28 1.31
N ASP A 885 -8.38 45.48 0.98
CA ASP A 885 -8.50 44.27 0.15
C ASP A 885 -9.05 43.03 0.90
N GLY A 886 -9.37 43.17 2.19
CA GLY A 886 -9.90 42.12 3.05
C GLY A 886 -8.86 41.20 3.68
N LYS A 887 -7.55 41.37 3.41
CA LYS A 887 -6.50 40.56 4.05
C LYS A 887 -6.26 41.00 5.50
N ARG A 888 -5.99 40.05 6.40
CA ARG A 888 -5.59 40.34 7.79
C ARG A 888 -4.25 41.09 7.82
N SER A 889 -4.12 42.03 8.75
CA SER A 889 -2.93 42.86 8.97
C SER A 889 -2.80 43.19 10.46
N ARG A 890 -1.59 43.49 10.96
CA ARG A 890 -1.40 44.06 12.30
C ARG A 890 -1.68 45.56 12.30
N ASP A 891 -1.20 46.25 11.28
CA ASP A 891 -1.45 47.66 11.01
C ASP A 891 -2.62 47.76 10.01
N GLY A 892 -3.80 47.31 10.42
CA GLY A 892 -5.02 47.33 9.60
C GLY A 892 -6.15 48.13 10.25
N ASP A 893 -7.26 48.26 9.53
CA ASP A 893 -8.48 48.91 9.99
C ASP A 893 -9.40 47.93 10.75
N ILE A 894 -10.24 48.51 11.61
CA ILE A 894 -11.39 47.84 12.21
C ILE A 894 -12.45 47.65 11.12
N THR A 895 -12.72 46.40 10.73
CA THR A 895 -13.81 46.02 9.79
C THR A 895 -14.74 44.99 10.46
N CYS A 896 -15.92 44.69 9.90
CA CYS A 896 -16.90 43.82 10.58
C CYS A 896 -16.32 42.46 11.08
N PRO A 897 -15.44 41.77 10.33
CA PRO A 897 -14.76 40.56 10.80
C PRO A 897 -13.71 40.75 11.92
N THR A 898 -13.48 41.98 12.40
CA THR A 898 -12.67 42.28 13.60
C THR A 898 -13.42 41.89 14.87
N CYS A 899 -14.70 42.26 14.94
CA CYS A 899 -15.57 41.92 16.07
C CYS A 899 -16.28 40.57 15.85
N HIS A 900 -16.66 40.24 14.62
CA HIS A 900 -17.45 39.04 14.31
C HIS A 900 -16.66 37.90 13.65
N ASN A 901 -17.10 36.68 13.90
CA ASN A 901 -16.67 35.44 13.25
C ASN A 901 -17.90 34.70 12.67
N VAL A 902 -18.24 34.95 11.41
CA VAL A 902 -19.44 34.37 10.76
C VAL A 902 -19.55 32.84 10.82
N HIS A 903 -18.45 32.13 11.12
CA HIS A 903 -18.43 30.68 11.23
C HIS A 903 -18.70 30.12 12.64
N HIS A 904 -18.77 30.97 13.68
CA HIS A 904 -18.72 30.53 15.07
C HIS A 904 -19.68 31.38 15.88
N TRP A 905 -20.77 30.78 16.38
CA TRP A 905 -21.92 31.50 16.95
C TRP A 905 -21.63 32.14 18.31
N ASP A 906 -21.10 31.34 19.24
CA ASP A 906 -20.71 31.74 20.57
C ASP A 906 -19.18 31.56 20.71
N PRO A 907 -18.40 32.61 21.02
CA PRO A 907 -16.95 32.51 21.08
C PRO A 907 -16.43 31.58 22.19
N ASP A 908 -17.21 31.35 23.25
CA ASP A 908 -16.79 30.59 24.43
C ASP A 908 -17.26 29.11 24.36
N GLU A 909 -18.24 28.77 23.50
CA GLU A 909 -18.58 27.38 23.16
C GLU A 909 -17.95 26.88 21.84
N TRP A 910 -17.43 25.65 21.83
CA TRP A 910 -16.95 25.00 20.59
C TRP A 910 -18.01 24.09 19.93
N SER A 911 -19.26 24.54 19.96
CA SER A 911 -20.47 23.82 19.54
C SER A 911 -20.95 24.21 18.13
N ARG A 912 -21.81 23.37 17.55
CA ARG A 912 -22.61 23.73 16.36
C ARG A 912 -23.92 24.36 16.80
N GLY A 913 -24.51 25.19 15.94
CA GLY A 913 -25.83 25.76 16.20
C GLY A 913 -26.94 24.69 16.25
N SER A 914 -28.03 25.02 16.95
CA SER A 914 -29.15 24.11 17.23
C SER A 914 -30.03 23.76 16.01
N GLY A 915 -29.76 24.34 14.83
CA GLY A 915 -30.63 24.26 13.66
C GLY A 915 -31.85 25.18 13.72
N GLN A 916 -32.00 25.96 14.80
CA GLN A 916 -33.09 26.91 14.99
C GLN A 916 -32.61 28.36 14.85
N LYS A 917 -33.53 29.26 14.50
CA LYS A 917 -33.26 30.71 14.48
C LYS A 917 -33.36 31.26 15.89
N ILE A 918 -32.22 31.56 16.48
CA ILE A 918 -32.11 32.10 17.84
C ILE A 918 -31.57 33.53 17.73
N GLU A 919 -32.27 34.47 18.36
CA GLU A 919 -31.76 35.84 18.48
C GLU A 919 -30.59 35.85 19.46
N GLY A 920 -29.46 36.40 19.04
CA GLY A 920 -28.25 36.46 19.86
C GLY A 920 -28.25 37.64 20.83
N ASP A 921 -27.36 37.55 21.82
CA ASP A 921 -27.14 38.60 22.82
C ASP A 921 -25.66 39.04 22.85
N GLY A 922 -25.22 39.67 23.95
CA GLY A 922 -23.85 40.14 24.12
C GLY A 922 -22.80 39.03 24.30
N GLY A 923 -23.20 37.78 24.56
CA GLY A 923 -22.26 36.65 24.66
C GLY A 923 -21.88 36.10 23.28
N ASN A 924 -22.92 35.75 22.51
CA ASN A 924 -22.84 35.04 21.24
C ASN A 924 -22.90 35.99 20.02
N SER A 925 -24.00 36.05 19.26
CA SER A 925 -24.16 36.92 18.08
C SER A 925 -23.02 36.86 17.04
N PHE A 926 -22.37 35.70 16.88
CA PHE A 926 -21.16 35.52 16.08
C PHE A 926 -19.98 36.42 16.50
N LEU A 927 -19.80 36.74 17.78
CA LEU A 927 -18.67 37.53 18.27
C LEU A 927 -17.36 36.73 18.31
N ARG A 928 -16.21 37.43 18.31
CA ARG A 928 -14.87 36.81 18.48
C ARG A 928 -14.42 36.63 19.93
N LYS A 929 -15.12 37.27 20.86
CA LYS A 929 -14.85 37.32 22.29
C LYS A 929 -16.16 37.75 22.94
N SER A 930 -16.60 37.09 23.99
CA SER A 930 -17.84 37.45 24.67
C SER A 930 -17.78 38.89 25.20
N ASN A 931 -18.91 39.59 25.16
CA ASN A 931 -19.08 40.89 25.80
C ASN A 931 -19.67 40.74 27.23
N LEU A 932 -19.84 39.52 27.72
CA LEU A 932 -20.38 39.22 29.05
C LEU A 932 -19.29 38.71 30.02
N PRO A 933 -19.44 38.95 31.33
CA PRO A 933 -20.21 40.04 31.93
C PRO A 933 -19.51 41.40 31.70
N ASP A 934 -18.17 41.42 31.74
CA ASP A 934 -17.33 42.63 31.89
C ASP A 934 -17.06 43.40 30.59
N SER A 935 -17.77 43.10 29.50
CA SER A 935 -17.51 43.65 28.16
C SER A 935 -16.08 43.45 27.67
N GLY A 936 -15.59 42.21 27.77
CA GLY A 936 -14.25 41.79 27.36
C GLY A 936 -13.90 42.19 25.93
N LEU A 937 -14.83 42.04 24.98
CA LEU A 937 -14.70 42.50 23.60
C LEU A 937 -14.36 44.00 23.50
N CYS A 938 -15.16 44.87 24.14
CA CYS A 938 -14.90 46.30 24.17
C CYS A 938 -13.59 46.64 24.90
N ALA A 939 -13.32 45.95 26.01
CA ALA A 939 -12.14 46.17 26.84
C ALA A 939 -10.81 45.90 26.11
N THR A 940 -10.78 44.99 25.12
CA THR A 940 -9.59 44.70 24.31
C THR A 940 -9.09 45.93 23.53
N CYS A 941 -9.97 46.81 23.05
CA CYS A 941 -9.60 48.05 22.35
C CYS A 941 -9.77 49.32 23.22
N HIS A 942 -10.55 49.25 24.29
CA HIS A 942 -10.80 50.36 25.22
C HIS A 942 -10.25 50.06 26.63
N THR A 943 -8.99 49.66 26.68
CA THR A 943 -8.27 49.15 27.87
C THR A 943 -8.34 50.04 29.12
N TRP A 944 -8.49 51.37 28.96
CA TRP A 944 -8.66 52.33 30.05
C TRP A 944 -10.11 52.54 30.51
N LYS A 945 -11.11 52.21 29.67
CA LYS A 945 -12.55 52.38 30.01
C LYS A 945 -13.10 51.24 30.86
N ARG A 946 -12.45 50.05 30.84
CA ARG A 946 -12.87 48.85 31.60
C ARG A 946 -12.93 49.04 33.12
N PHE A 947 -12.30 50.10 33.65
CA PHE A 947 -12.31 50.42 35.08
C PHE A 947 -13.67 50.92 35.61
N VAL A 948 -14.70 50.98 34.75
CA VAL A 948 -16.11 51.12 35.16
C VAL A 948 -16.62 49.88 35.89
N VAL A 949 -16.09 48.69 35.59
CA VAL A 949 -16.54 47.41 36.16
C VAL A 949 -16.39 47.42 37.68
N GLY A 950 -17.43 46.98 38.40
CA GLY A 950 -17.50 46.93 39.85
C GLY A 950 -17.65 48.30 40.55
N THR A 951 -17.89 49.39 39.83
CA THR A 951 -18.12 50.74 40.38
C THR A 951 -19.62 51.07 40.46
N ASP A 952 -20.00 52.22 41.03
CA ASP A 952 -21.41 52.65 41.09
C ASP A 952 -22.06 52.86 39.69
N HIS A 953 -21.26 53.07 38.63
CA HIS A 953 -21.72 53.12 37.24
C HIS A 953 -21.74 51.75 36.54
N ASP A 954 -21.26 50.70 37.21
CA ASP A 954 -21.53 49.34 36.78
C ASP A 954 -22.98 49.00 37.12
N MET A 955 -23.84 49.04 36.11
CA MET A 955 -25.25 48.74 36.31
C MET A 955 -25.51 47.30 36.78
N SER A 956 -24.56 46.36 36.66
CA SER A 956 -24.73 45.03 37.29
C SER A 956 -24.72 45.10 38.81
N VAL A 957 -24.02 46.10 39.37
CA VAL A 957 -23.90 46.37 40.81
C VAL A 957 -25.06 47.23 41.33
N THR A 958 -25.46 48.27 40.57
CA THR A 958 -26.42 49.28 41.07
C THR A 958 -27.83 49.16 40.48
N ALA A 959 -28.01 48.52 39.33
CA ALA A 959 -29.30 48.50 38.62
C ALA A 959 -29.48 47.28 37.69
N PRO A 960 -29.24 46.02 38.12
CA PRO A 960 -29.06 44.87 37.22
C PRO A 960 -30.27 44.56 36.32
N GLN A 961 -31.49 44.85 36.80
CA GLN A 961 -32.74 44.62 36.06
C GLN A 961 -33.08 45.74 35.05
N GLN A 962 -32.35 46.86 35.06
CA GLN A 962 -32.59 47.97 34.13
C GLN A 962 -32.11 47.64 32.72
N LYS A 963 -32.93 48.02 31.73
CA LYS A 963 -32.74 47.64 30.33
C LYS A 963 -32.15 48.78 29.49
N ASN A 964 -31.41 48.46 28.44
CA ASN A 964 -30.94 49.41 27.41
C ASN A 964 -32.01 49.64 26.32
N SER A 965 -31.71 50.43 25.27
CA SER A 965 -32.63 50.68 24.14
C SER A 965 -33.03 49.43 23.34
N LEU A 966 -32.27 48.33 23.45
CA LEU A 966 -32.60 47.03 22.84
C LEU A 966 -33.43 46.13 23.77
N GLY A 967 -33.79 46.59 24.97
CA GLY A 967 -34.55 45.80 25.94
C GLY A 967 -33.70 44.76 26.70
N GLN A 968 -32.38 44.77 26.53
CA GLN A 968 -31.44 43.86 27.19
C GLN A 968 -31.07 44.38 28.57
N THR A 969 -30.98 43.48 29.55
CA THR A 969 -30.37 43.76 30.86
C THR A 969 -28.84 43.79 30.77
N VAL A 970 -28.16 44.19 31.86
CA VAL A 970 -26.69 44.17 31.93
C VAL A 970 -26.14 42.76 31.78
N ALA A 971 -26.82 41.75 32.34
CA ALA A 971 -26.44 40.35 32.23
C ALA A 971 -26.51 39.80 30.78
N GLN A 972 -27.29 40.44 29.90
CA GLN A 972 -27.48 40.04 28.49
C GLN A 972 -26.69 40.89 27.50
N SER A 973 -26.17 42.04 27.92
CA SER A 973 -25.47 43.00 27.04
C SER A 973 -24.03 43.27 27.44
N GLY A 974 -23.71 43.15 28.74
CA GLY A 974 -22.42 43.48 29.33
C GLY A 974 -22.35 44.93 29.84
N VAL A 975 -21.43 45.17 30.78
CA VAL A 975 -21.33 46.46 31.52
C VAL A 975 -21.21 47.68 30.60
N CYS A 976 -20.47 47.59 29.49
CA CYS A 976 -20.35 48.70 28.53
C CYS A 976 -21.63 48.91 27.73
N SER A 977 -22.37 47.85 27.38
CA SER A 977 -23.55 47.92 26.50
C SER A 977 -24.87 48.17 27.23
N ALA A 978 -24.84 48.23 28.56
CA ALA A 978 -25.83 48.94 29.36
C ALA A 978 -25.85 50.46 29.10
N CYS A 979 -24.78 51.01 28.50
CA CYS A 979 -24.58 52.44 28.24
C CYS A 979 -24.25 52.78 26.77
N HIS A 980 -23.60 51.88 26.02
CA HIS A 980 -23.15 52.12 24.64
C HIS A 980 -23.63 51.02 23.67
N GLU A 981 -24.45 51.39 22.69
CA GLU A 981 -25.07 50.51 21.70
C GLU A 981 -24.32 50.62 20.36
N PRO A 982 -23.53 49.61 19.94
CA PRO A 982 -22.63 49.75 18.79
C PRO A 982 -23.32 49.88 17.43
N HIS A 983 -24.62 49.54 17.31
CA HIS A 983 -25.37 49.62 16.05
C HIS A 983 -26.81 50.09 16.31
N GLY A 984 -27.15 51.33 15.95
CA GLY A 984 -28.52 51.85 16.00
C GLY A 984 -28.87 52.70 17.22
N SER A 985 -27.86 53.24 17.94
CA SER A 985 -28.07 53.91 19.23
C SER A 985 -29.14 55.00 19.18
N THR A 986 -30.14 54.90 20.06
CA THR A 986 -31.33 55.76 20.05
C THR A 986 -31.08 57.25 20.35
N ALA A 987 -29.92 57.61 20.90
CA ALA A 987 -29.54 58.97 21.29
C ALA A 987 -29.05 59.89 20.14
N GLY A 988 -29.53 59.69 18.90
CA GLY A 988 -29.03 60.43 17.72
C GLY A 988 -27.53 60.21 17.46
N GLY A 989 -26.95 59.13 17.99
CA GLY A 989 -25.55 58.74 17.81
C GLY A 989 -24.57 59.43 18.76
N TYR A 990 -25.02 60.31 19.66
CA TYR A 990 -24.11 60.96 20.61
C TYR A 990 -23.47 59.93 21.54
N LEU A 991 -22.16 59.71 21.38
CA LEU A 991 -21.37 58.69 22.08
C LEU A 991 -21.96 57.27 22.01
N LEU A 992 -22.74 56.95 20.97
CA LEU A 992 -23.47 55.69 20.83
C LEU A 992 -24.38 55.37 22.04
N TRP A 993 -24.95 56.38 22.71
CA TRP A 993 -25.63 56.22 23.98
C TRP A 993 -26.89 55.33 23.87
N ALA A 994 -26.93 54.26 24.68
CA ALA A 994 -27.92 53.17 24.64
C ALA A 994 -29.21 53.47 25.41
N ARG A 995 -29.59 54.76 25.51
CA ARG A 995 -30.75 55.28 26.25
C ARG A 995 -31.23 56.57 25.60
N LYS A 996 -32.46 56.99 25.89
CA LYS A 996 -32.92 58.35 25.56
C LYS A 996 -32.07 59.38 26.33
N LEU A 997 -31.77 60.51 25.71
CA LEU A 997 -31.08 61.64 26.35
C LEU A 997 -32.01 62.32 27.37
N GLY A 998 -31.46 62.74 28.52
CA GLY A 998 -32.19 63.43 29.58
C GLY A 998 -32.50 64.88 29.25
N THR A 999 -33.51 65.46 29.91
CA THR A 999 -33.95 66.85 29.71
C THR A 999 -33.27 67.83 30.68
N GLY A 1000 -33.54 69.13 30.52
CA GLY A 1000 -33.09 70.19 31.43
C GLY A 1000 -31.76 70.86 31.09
N SER A 1001 -30.99 70.28 30.15
CA SER A 1001 -29.82 70.91 29.52
C SER A 1001 -29.96 70.94 28.00
N ASP A 1002 -29.30 71.94 27.39
CA ASP A 1002 -29.03 72.15 25.97
C ASP A 1002 -27.73 71.47 25.49
N LEU A 1003 -26.92 70.92 26.40
CA LEU A 1003 -25.65 70.26 26.08
C LEU A 1003 -25.78 68.72 26.11
N PRO A 1004 -25.58 67.99 24.99
CA PRO A 1004 -25.74 66.53 24.93
C PRO A 1004 -24.93 65.76 26.00
N GLN A 1005 -23.73 66.24 26.33
CA GLN A 1005 -22.87 65.68 27.37
C GLN A 1005 -23.43 65.78 28.80
N GLU A 1006 -24.36 66.71 29.05
CA GLU A 1006 -25.10 66.82 30.32
C GLU A 1006 -26.35 65.96 30.26
N GLN A 1007 -27.06 65.99 29.13
CA GLN A 1007 -28.24 65.15 28.86
C GLN A 1007 -27.95 63.65 29.02
N VAL A 1008 -26.75 63.18 28.65
CA VAL A 1008 -26.28 61.80 28.93
C VAL A 1008 -26.34 61.50 30.43
N CYS A 1009 -25.75 62.34 31.28
CA CYS A 1009 -25.75 62.14 32.73
C CYS A 1009 -27.17 62.27 33.33
N LEU A 1010 -27.92 63.27 32.87
CA LEU A 1010 -29.28 63.57 33.33
C LEU A 1010 -30.30 62.49 32.90
N SER A 1011 -29.98 61.64 31.92
CA SER A 1011 -30.82 60.47 31.58
C SER A 1011 -30.95 59.46 32.72
N CYS A 1012 -30.00 59.47 33.67
CA CYS A 1012 -30.03 58.62 34.87
C CYS A 1012 -30.16 59.45 36.16
N HIS A 1013 -29.44 60.57 36.28
CA HIS A 1013 -29.40 61.43 37.49
C HIS A 1013 -30.53 62.47 37.54
N SER A 1014 -31.77 62.04 37.27
CA SER A 1014 -32.98 62.88 37.28
C SER A 1014 -34.10 62.22 38.11
N ARG A 1015 -35.14 62.99 38.47
CA ARG A 1015 -36.30 62.46 39.23
C ARG A 1015 -37.00 61.40 38.38
N GLY A 1016 -37.17 60.19 38.93
CA GLY A 1016 -37.67 59.02 38.19
C GLY A 1016 -36.63 58.35 37.27
N GLY A 1017 -35.40 58.85 37.22
CA GLY A 1017 -34.28 58.20 36.55
C GLY A 1017 -33.66 57.06 37.37
N ILE A 1018 -32.78 56.28 36.73
CA ILE A 1018 -32.12 55.10 37.33
C ILE A 1018 -31.27 55.46 38.56
N ALA A 1019 -30.71 56.67 38.61
CA ALA A 1019 -29.94 57.20 39.73
C ALA A 1019 -30.71 58.30 40.49
N SER A 1020 -32.00 58.03 40.76
CA SER A 1020 -32.92 58.98 41.44
C SER A 1020 -32.53 59.28 42.90
N ASP A 1021 -31.78 58.42 43.56
CA ASP A 1021 -31.18 58.70 44.87
C ASP A 1021 -29.98 59.67 44.80
N LYS A 1022 -29.49 59.97 43.57
CA LYS A 1022 -28.32 60.80 43.29
C LYS A 1022 -28.64 61.87 42.23
N VAL A 1023 -29.83 62.47 42.28
CA VAL A 1023 -30.25 63.55 41.37
C VAL A 1023 -29.35 64.78 41.50
N VAL A 1024 -28.88 65.29 40.36
CA VAL A 1024 -28.10 66.54 40.32
C VAL A 1024 -29.04 67.72 40.05
N THR A 1025 -29.40 68.46 41.10
CA THR A 1025 -30.33 69.59 40.99
C THR A 1025 -29.68 70.85 40.38
N GLU A 1026 -28.37 71.02 40.52
CA GLU A 1026 -27.66 72.27 40.24
C GLU A 1026 -26.32 72.03 39.52
N PHE A 1027 -26.33 72.05 38.18
CA PHE A 1027 -25.19 71.61 37.34
C PHE A 1027 -24.68 72.65 36.32
N LYS A 1028 -25.32 73.81 36.19
CA LYS A 1028 -25.03 74.75 35.09
C LYS A 1028 -23.87 75.69 35.43
N HIS A 1029 -22.81 75.63 34.63
CA HIS A 1029 -21.77 76.68 34.57
C HIS A 1029 -22.23 77.83 33.66
N PRO A 1030 -21.77 79.09 33.85
CA PRO A 1030 -21.91 80.16 32.87
C PRO A 1030 -21.54 79.73 31.45
N ARG A 1031 -22.40 80.06 30.48
CA ARG A 1031 -22.36 79.54 29.09
C ARG A 1031 -21.89 80.56 28.06
N ASN A 1032 -21.63 81.79 28.50
CA ASN A 1032 -20.94 82.86 27.79
C ASN A 1032 -19.41 82.77 27.92
N VAL A 1033 -18.89 81.96 28.85
CA VAL A 1033 -17.45 81.82 29.11
C VAL A 1033 -16.88 80.66 28.30
N THR A 1034 -16.09 80.97 27.28
CA THR A 1034 -15.28 79.97 26.55
C THR A 1034 -13.94 79.79 27.26
N ILE A 1035 -13.61 78.56 27.63
CA ILE A 1035 -12.31 78.19 28.20
C ILE A 1035 -11.37 77.87 27.05
N THR A 1036 -10.19 78.50 27.03
CA THR A 1036 -9.14 78.34 26.01
C THR A 1036 -7.79 78.07 26.68
N GLU A 1037 -6.78 77.64 25.91
CA GLU A 1037 -5.41 77.56 26.41
C GLU A 1037 -4.79 78.94 26.69
N GLN A 1038 -5.20 79.98 25.95
CA GLN A 1038 -4.68 81.35 26.09
C GLN A 1038 -5.04 81.99 27.44
N ASN A 1039 -6.09 81.51 28.10
CA ASN A 1039 -6.44 81.94 29.46
C ASN A 1039 -5.39 81.49 30.50
N HIS A 1040 -4.43 80.60 30.15
CA HIS A 1040 -3.41 80.07 31.06
C HIS A 1040 -2.00 79.94 30.42
N PRO A 1041 -1.16 80.98 30.49
CA PRO A 1041 0.27 80.85 30.22
C PRO A 1041 0.94 79.89 31.22
N GLY A 1042 1.72 78.93 30.72
CA GLY A 1042 2.70 78.19 31.51
C GLY A 1042 2.22 76.98 32.34
N GLN A 1043 0.93 76.59 32.32
CA GLN A 1043 0.49 75.33 32.94
C GLN A 1043 -0.38 74.49 32.00
N ASN A 1044 0.02 73.23 31.79
CA ASN A 1044 -0.71 72.26 30.98
C ASN A 1044 -2.16 72.09 31.46
N PHE A 1045 -3.12 72.40 30.58
CA PHE A 1045 -4.54 72.28 30.86
C PHE A 1045 -5.02 70.85 30.59
N TYR A 1046 -5.17 70.05 31.66
CA TYR A 1046 -5.43 68.60 31.59
C TYR A 1046 -6.91 68.19 31.49
N ALA A 1047 -7.84 69.12 31.24
CA ALA A 1047 -9.30 68.88 31.30
C ALA A 1047 -9.97 69.00 29.92
N PRO A 1048 -10.87 68.08 29.52
CA PRO A 1048 -11.54 68.19 28.23
C PRO A 1048 -12.67 69.22 28.27
N VAL A 1049 -12.66 70.18 27.34
CA VAL A 1049 -13.77 71.14 27.13
C VAL A 1049 -14.52 70.82 25.84
N TYR A 1050 -15.77 71.29 25.76
CA TYR A 1050 -16.74 70.78 24.79
C TYR A 1050 -17.48 71.90 24.07
N ASN A 1051 -17.73 71.73 22.76
CA ASN A 1051 -18.59 72.66 22.03
C ASN A 1051 -20.09 72.33 22.22
N LYS A 1052 -20.98 73.17 21.70
CA LYS A 1052 -22.45 72.96 21.77
C LYS A 1052 -22.94 71.66 21.13
N LYS A 1053 -22.13 71.02 20.26
CA LYS A 1053 -22.41 69.70 19.65
C LYS A 1053 -21.81 68.54 20.46
N GLY A 1054 -21.36 68.79 21.69
CA GLY A 1054 -20.78 67.81 22.61
C GLY A 1054 -19.47 67.18 22.14
N ARG A 1055 -18.79 67.73 21.12
CA ARG A 1055 -17.47 67.28 20.70
C ARG A 1055 -16.40 67.93 21.57
N LYS A 1056 -15.35 67.18 21.93
CA LYS A 1056 -14.13 67.75 22.52
C LYS A 1056 -13.53 68.78 21.55
N VAL A 1057 -13.00 69.87 22.11
CA VAL A 1057 -12.37 70.99 21.40
C VAL A 1057 -11.32 71.62 22.31
N ASP A 1058 -10.38 72.36 21.74
CA ASP A 1058 -9.29 73.03 22.48
C ASP A 1058 -9.76 74.37 23.09
N ALA A 1059 -10.85 74.92 22.56
CA ALA A 1059 -11.57 76.09 23.07
C ALA A 1059 -13.07 75.76 23.18
N GLY A 1060 -13.64 75.77 24.39
CA GLY A 1060 -15.01 75.30 24.61
C GLY A 1060 -15.59 75.54 26.01
N LEU A 1061 -16.76 74.95 26.24
CA LEU A 1061 -17.53 75.06 27.48
C LEU A 1061 -17.13 73.97 28.49
N LEU A 1062 -17.19 74.32 29.78
CA LEU A 1062 -17.17 73.35 30.88
C LEU A 1062 -18.47 72.56 30.93
N SER A 1063 -18.39 71.29 31.31
CA SER A 1063 -19.56 70.42 31.49
C SER A 1063 -19.25 69.22 32.39
N CYS A 1064 -20.24 68.35 32.68
CA CYS A 1064 -20.08 67.22 33.61
C CYS A 1064 -18.85 66.33 33.29
N PRO A 1065 -18.58 65.94 32.03
CA PRO A 1065 -17.41 65.13 31.69
C PRO A 1065 -16.06 65.89 31.70
N THR A 1066 -16.05 67.20 31.92
CA THR A 1066 -14.83 67.99 32.15
C THR A 1066 -14.28 67.77 33.56
N CYS A 1067 -15.16 67.58 34.55
CA CYS A 1067 -14.78 67.32 35.95
C CYS A 1067 -14.79 65.82 36.30
N HIS A 1068 -15.74 65.06 35.75
CA HIS A 1068 -15.88 63.62 35.99
C HIS A 1068 -15.41 62.79 34.78
N ASN A 1069 -14.93 61.58 35.05
CA ASN A 1069 -14.75 60.53 34.06
C ASN A 1069 -15.56 59.30 34.52
N PRO A 1070 -16.73 59.02 33.91
CA PRO A 1070 -17.63 57.97 34.41
C PRO A 1070 -17.03 56.55 34.38
N HIS A 1071 -15.89 56.36 33.73
CA HIS A 1071 -15.18 55.07 33.63
C HIS A 1071 -14.12 54.83 34.73
N ILE A 1072 -13.82 55.80 35.61
CA ILE A 1072 -12.71 55.68 36.57
C ILE A 1072 -13.15 56.26 37.93
N TRP A 1073 -13.37 55.39 38.92
CA TRP A 1073 -13.86 55.77 40.25
C TRP A 1073 -13.01 56.82 40.99
N SER A 1074 -11.68 56.73 40.88
CA SER A 1074 -10.74 57.71 41.44
C SER A 1074 -9.49 57.85 40.58
N ALA A 1075 -9.13 59.07 40.22
CA ALA A 1075 -7.91 59.40 39.48
C ALA A 1075 -6.58 59.02 40.19
N THR A 1076 -6.64 58.50 41.42
CA THR A 1076 -5.45 58.03 42.17
C THR A 1076 -5.32 56.51 42.29
N ARG A 1077 -6.33 55.75 41.86
CA ARG A 1077 -6.30 54.28 41.86
C ARG A 1077 -7.02 53.76 40.63
N LEU A 1078 -6.26 53.45 39.59
CA LEU A 1078 -6.76 52.80 38.39
C LEU A 1078 -6.93 51.30 38.64
N GLY A 1079 -8.06 50.74 38.20
CA GLY A 1079 -8.52 49.40 38.52
C GLY A 1079 -10.05 49.35 38.59
N PRO A 1080 -10.67 48.16 38.61
CA PRO A 1080 -12.10 48.01 38.84
C PRO A 1080 -12.50 48.50 40.25
N GLY A 1081 -13.80 48.73 40.44
CA GLY A 1081 -14.37 49.06 41.74
C GLY A 1081 -14.46 47.85 42.69
N LYS A 1082 -15.29 47.95 43.73
CA LYS A 1082 -15.39 46.92 44.79
C LYS A 1082 -16.47 45.85 44.55
N GLY A 1083 -17.18 45.89 43.41
CA GLY A 1083 -18.29 44.96 43.13
C GLY A 1083 -19.53 45.17 44.01
N LYS A 1084 -19.60 46.31 44.71
CA LYS A 1084 -20.73 46.74 45.54
C LYS A 1084 -20.79 48.28 45.58
N PRO A 1085 -21.95 48.90 45.84
CA PRO A 1085 -22.06 50.36 45.93
C PRO A 1085 -21.15 50.92 47.02
N VAL A 1086 -20.51 52.09 46.78
CA VAL A 1086 -19.62 52.74 47.75
C VAL A 1086 -19.82 54.25 47.75
N GLU A 1087 -20.36 54.82 48.83
CA GLU A 1087 -20.56 56.28 48.91
C GLU A 1087 -19.25 57.06 48.67
N GLY A 1088 -19.35 58.07 47.81
CA GLY A 1088 -18.22 58.85 47.34
C GLY A 1088 -17.93 60.10 48.18
N ASN A 1089 -16.84 60.80 47.82
CA ASN A 1089 -16.36 62.02 48.46
C ASN A 1089 -15.45 62.82 47.49
N ALA A 1090 -14.98 63.99 47.92
CA ALA A 1090 -14.14 64.93 47.14
C ALA A 1090 -12.71 64.44 46.79
N ARG A 1091 -12.47 63.12 46.78
CA ARG A 1091 -11.24 62.44 46.31
C ARG A 1091 -11.54 61.22 45.40
N ASN A 1092 -12.79 60.80 45.25
CA ASN A 1092 -13.25 59.76 44.33
C ASN A 1092 -14.49 60.25 43.55
N SER A 1093 -15.68 59.63 43.63
CA SER A 1093 -16.89 60.07 42.90
C SER A 1093 -16.67 60.34 41.40
N PHE A 1094 -15.88 59.49 40.74
CA PHE A 1094 -15.50 59.63 39.33
C PHE A 1094 -14.72 60.92 38.97
N LEU A 1095 -14.17 61.65 39.95
CA LEU A 1095 -13.43 62.89 39.70
C LEU A 1095 -12.10 62.65 38.96
N ARG A 1096 -11.85 63.47 37.93
CA ARG A 1096 -10.59 63.46 37.15
C ARG A 1096 -9.38 64.00 37.92
N PHE A 1097 -9.60 64.85 38.92
CA PHE A 1097 -8.56 65.64 39.57
C PHE A 1097 -8.62 65.54 41.09
N ARG A 1098 -7.45 65.64 41.75
CA ARG A 1098 -7.39 65.85 43.21
C ARG A 1098 -7.89 67.25 43.54
N SER A 1099 -8.66 67.40 44.61
CA SER A 1099 -9.27 68.68 45.02
C SER A 1099 -8.28 69.83 45.30
N ARG A 1100 -6.99 69.56 45.58
CA ARG A 1100 -5.93 70.59 45.71
C ARG A 1100 -5.37 71.10 44.36
N ASN A 1101 -5.62 70.36 43.27
CA ASN A 1101 -5.20 70.64 41.90
C ASN A 1101 -6.43 70.65 40.99
N ASN A 1102 -7.51 71.33 41.41
CA ASN A 1102 -8.75 71.40 40.63
C ASN A 1102 -8.64 72.42 39.50
N ILE A 1103 -9.38 72.19 38.40
CA ILE A 1103 -9.50 73.12 37.26
C ILE A 1103 -9.87 74.56 37.71
N CYS A 1104 -10.67 74.68 38.78
CA CYS A 1104 -11.09 75.94 39.36
C CYS A 1104 -9.91 76.79 39.87
N ARG A 1105 -8.82 76.18 40.36
CA ARG A 1105 -7.63 76.90 40.84
C ARG A 1105 -6.84 77.55 39.71
N ASN A 1106 -6.87 76.97 38.51
CA ASN A 1106 -6.23 77.57 37.34
C ASN A 1106 -6.96 78.86 36.97
N CYS A 1107 -8.29 78.81 36.81
CA CYS A 1107 -9.09 79.95 36.38
C CYS A 1107 -9.39 81.01 37.47
N HIS A 1108 -9.31 80.64 38.76
CA HIS A 1108 -9.76 81.50 39.87
C HIS A 1108 -8.81 81.56 41.07
N GLY A 1109 -7.61 80.99 41.00
CA GLY A 1109 -6.62 81.09 42.09
C GLY A 1109 -7.15 80.62 43.45
N LEU A 1110 -7.18 81.52 44.43
CA LEU A 1110 -7.63 81.23 45.81
C LEU A 1110 -9.17 81.11 45.93
N ASP A 1111 -9.94 81.81 45.10
CA ASP A 1111 -11.41 81.71 45.03
C ASP A 1111 -11.89 80.29 44.67
N SER A 1112 -11.02 79.46 44.11
CA SER A 1112 -11.33 78.12 43.62
C SER A 1112 -12.04 77.21 44.63
N LEU A 1113 -11.69 77.32 45.92
CA LEU A 1113 -12.36 76.56 46.99
C LEU A 1113 -13.78 77.09 47.28
N VAL A 1114 -13.95 78.42 47.21
CA VAL A 1114 -15.26 79.09 47.34
C VAL A 1114 -16.17 78.70 46.19
N ARG A 1115 -15.70 78.84 44.95
CA ARG A 1115 -16.46 78.52 43.72
C ARG A 1115 -16.77 77.03 43.60
N TYR A 1116 -15.84 76.14 43.95
CA TYR A 1116 -16.11 74.70 44.05
C TYR A 1116 -17.19 74.39 45.09
N LYS A 1117 -17.11 74.98 46.29
CA LYS A 1117 -18.13 74.80 47.34
C LYS A 1117 -19.49 75.40 46.96
N TYR A 1118 -19.54 76.49 46.20
CA TYR A 1118 -20.79 77.05 45.67
C TYR A 1118 -21.55 76.02 44.81
N PHE A 1119 -20.88 75.36 43.87
CA PHE A 1119 -21.50 74.34 43.01
C PHE A 1119 -21.80 73.02 43.75
N HIS A 1120 -21.00 72.63 44.75
CA HIS A 1120 -21.14 71.33 45.43
C HIS A 1120 -21.74 71.38 46.86
N SER A 1121 -22.17 72.53 47.38
CA SER A 1121 -22.78 72.62 48.72
C SER A 1121 -23.93 73.64 48.77
N SER A 1122 -25.14 73.14 49.00
CA SER A 1122 -26.35 73.96 49.22
C SER A 1122 -26.20 74.95 50.38
N ARG A 1123 -25.51 74.56 51.47
CA ARG A 1123 -25.21 75.41 52.63
C ARG A 1123 -24.31 76.60 52.27
N VAL A 1124 -23.37 76.41 51.34
CA VAL A 1124 -22.47 77.49 50.89
C VAL A 1124 -23.16 78.38 49.86
N ARG A 1125 -23.89 77.79 48.91
CA ARG A 1125 -24.70 78.53 47.93
C ARG A 1125 -25.69 79.49 48.61
N LYS A 1126 -26.45 79.01 49.61
CA LYS A 1126 -27.36 79.84 50.43
C LYS A 1126 -26.67 80.93 51.28
N LYS A 1127 -25.36 80.88 51.46
CA LYS A 1127 -24.58 81.91 52.18
C LYS A 1127 -23.89 82.93 51.26
N MET A 1128 -23.87 82.71 49.94
CA MET A 1128 -23.18 83.57 48.97
C MET A 1128 -24.20 84.31 48.10
N HIS A 1129 -24.77 85.37 48.67
CA HIS A 1129 -25.85 86.14 48.02
C HIS A 1129 -25.38 87.26 47.07
N VAL A 1130 -24.08 87.54 46.97
CA VAL A 1130 -23.55 88.58 46.06
C VAL A 1130 -22.29 88.11 45.33
N TYR A 1131 -22.39 88.04 44.00
CA TYR A 1131 -21.37 88.52 43.08
C TYR A 1131 -22.11 89.34 42.00
N PRO A 1132 -21.61 90.51 41.58
CA PRO A 1132 -22.30 91.35 40.61
C PRO A 1132 -22.32 90.73 39.20
N LYS A 1133 -23.17 91.28 38.32
CA LYS A 1133 -23.15 90.99 36.89
C LYS A 1133 -21.76 91.27 36.31
N SER A 1134 -21.27 90.40 35.45
CA SER A 1134 -19.98 90.57 34.76
C SER A 1134 -20.02 91.76 33.80
N GLY A 1135 -19.11 92.71 33.99
CA GLY A 1135 -18.59 93.59 32.94
C GLY A 1135 -17.11 93.26 32.70
N GLY A 1136 -16.67 93.32 31.44
CA GLY A 1136 -15.43 92.67 30.98
C GLY A 1136 -15.75 91.35 30.30
#